data_AF-A0A842R4U7-F1
#
_entry.id   AF-A0A842R4U7-F1
#
_cell.length_a   1.000
_cell.length_b   1.000
_cell.length_c   1.000
_cell.angle_alpha   90.00
_cell.angle_beta   90.00
_cell.angle_gamma   90.00
#
_symmetry.space_group_name_H-M   'P 1'
#
loop_
_entity.id
_entity.type
_entity.pdbx_description
1 polymer ?
#
loop_
_entity_poly.entity_id
_entity_poly.type
_entity_poly.pdbx_seq_one_letter_code
_entity_poly.pdbx_strand_id
1 'polypeptide(L)'
;KKGLDPVDEPETNVASDIAGRVEALVGPEGIADRIRKLSQGMSRDHVAFTIAEKIVEERKNNGLEEAADLAIRCALAIKTEGVVSAPLEGISSITIKDDGKSKYLSISFAGPIRAAGGTTQAYVVLLADHIRKLLGLDKFVATPDEVARYIEEIRMYNRIVNLQYTSTKEELEWVASHVPIEITGDPTNQDEVSAYRNLERVDTNKIRGGACLVLNDGVLAKSKKILKLIGELEIRDWDWLGNIPKDHYEGEEKEEENGKDRKFGDDLFQSESDNDKKKSEKRIPPKAKYIAEVIAGRPIFAHPSAHGGFRIRYGRSRNMGLAGYGFHPATMYLSDNFIALGTQLRVERPGKSTVAMPVDSIAGPIVKLKNGDVIRVEELRKIGVIKENLEEILFMGDVLIGYGEFLENNHKILPSPYVEEWWVQEVRAGMKATNISTGDLAGKLNIAPEKLEVILDDIFYSPPSAKIALEISRLLGVALHPRYTYFWNGITFSQLQILREWIIQSGHVSRNDKDEIVLKCGTNPEIKKILERACIPHVVEKGSCNFQEESEVLLATLSWENPEKKLEVAETPLKSLNALSTVHLKDTASYFMGTRMGRPEKAKERKMSPPVHGLFPIGHDCNNQRILQKQLEKKFIDVDVTNKLCPKCKIITFYNKCPKCKGAMEEFLICPKCNKAIQGRTTCEACGLEGQYHSRKKVNLVYAFNRALRKIRLKVPDVKAVKGLSSEYKMPEPLEKAMMRAYFDVFVYKDGTIRFDTGDCPLTHFTPREIGVAVEDLLSLGYKKDARGNPLTNSEQVIELKIQDVLLPKSSLKYFFKVSRFIDQLLVRVYGMEPYYNIKSERDFLGHLIVGLAPHTSAGVAGRIIGFTSGNVGYAHTTFHAAKRRNCDGDEDGILLFLDVILNFSRYYLPSRIGAKMDTPLVISNRVVPEEVDSEAHNVDSSWMYPLEFYESSQSYPNAKALSKLIETVGDRLGSERQYEGIGYTHPTTSINMGPKVTAYKKLQSMEEKILAQFALARKIAAVDDVDQVKRVIQAHFMPDIMGNLRSFSTQSFRCTKCNAKYRRPPLKGTCLKCGSDSIVLTVAPGSIKKYLEITLQMSKKFDLSEYTKQKIEIVESKVENTIFNGKKKQMSLAQFF
;
A
#
# COMPACT_ATOMS: atom_id res chain seq x y z
N LYS A 1 13.42 -0.09 -36.83
CA LYS A 1 13.75 -0.01 -38.29
C LYS A 1 15.11 0.62 -38.59
N LYS A 2 15.57 1.66 -37.86
CA LYS A 2 16.91 2.23 -38.11
C LYS A 2 18.07 1.32 -37.70
N GLY A 3 17.84 0.16 -37.06
CA GLY A 3 18.86 -0.84 -36.71
C GLY A 3 19.91 -0.35 -35.72
N LEU A 4 19.56 0.58 -34.83
CA LEU A 4 20.46 1.14 -33.82
C LEU A 4 20.30 0.46 -32.46
N ASP A 5 19.11 -0.04 -32.19
CA ASP A 5 18.71 -0.76 -30.97
C ASP A 5 18.85 -2.28 -31.15
N PRO A 6 18.66 -3.09 -30.09
CA PRO A 6 18.81 -4.55 -30.15
C PRO A 6 17.96 -5.21 -31.24
N VAL A 7 16.73 -4.71 -31.42
CA VAL A 7 15.78 -5.16 -32.44
C VAL A 7 15.31 -4.01 -33.32
N ASP A 8 14.58 -4.31 -34.39
CA ASP A 8 14.06 -3.34 -35.34
C ASP A 8 12.56 -3.02 -35.19
N GLU A 9 11.87 -3.61 -34.23
CA GLU A 9 10.48 -3.32 -33.88
C GLU A 9 10.33 -3.05 -32.37
N PRO A 10 9.29 -2.32 -31.92
CA PRO A 10 9.01 -2.19 -30.48
C PRO A 10 8.80 -3.55 -29.81
N GLU A 11 9.47 -3.81 -28.69
CA GLU A 11 9.40 -5.11 -27.99
C GLU A 11 8.26 -5.22 -26.96
N THR A 12 7.60 -4.09 -26.68
CA THR A 12 6.43 -4.02 -25.81
C THR A 12 5.17 -4.17 -26.64
N ASN A 13 4.45 -5.27 -26.44
CA ASN A 13 3.19 -5.53 -27.12
C ASN A 13 2.08 -4.61 -26.59
N VAL A 14 1.10 -4.26 -27.43
CA VAL A 14 -0.09 -3.52 -27.00
C VAL A 14 -1.28 -4.46 -27.06
N ALA A 15 -2.05 -4.54 -25.97
CA ALA A 15 -3.22 -5.40 -25.85
C ALA A 15 -4.44 -4.58 -25.40
N SER A 16 -5.64 -5.03 -25.79
CA SER A 16 -6.91 -4.34 -25.49
C SER A 16 -7.83 -5.07 -24.51
N ASP A 17 -7.48 -6.30 -24.16
CA ASP A 17 -8.23 -7.19 -23.28
C ASP A 17 -7.31 -8.22 -22.61
N ILE A 18 -7.83 -8.99 -21.65
CA ILE A 18 -7.14 -10.11 -21.00
C ILE A 18 -6.58 -11.08 -22.04
N ALA A 19 -7.38 -11.44 -23.05
CA ALA A 19 -7.05 -12.45 -24.04
C ALA A 19 -5.76 -12.09 -24.82
N GLY A 20 -5.66 -10.85 -25.30
CA GLY A 20 -4.47 -10.33 -25.97
C GLY A 20 -3.26 -10.20 -25.03
N ARG A 21 -3.47 -9.91 -23.75
CA ARG A 21 -2.38 -9.92 -22.76
C ARG A 21 -1.83 -11.33 -22.55
N VAL A 22 -2.70 -12.33 -22.43
CA VAL A 22 -2.30 -13.75 -22.29
C VAL A 22 -1.49 -14.18 -23.50
N GLU A 23 -2.02 -13.96 -24.71
CA GLU A 23 -1.30 -14.29 -25.95
C GLU A 23 0.06 -13.59 -26.05
N ALA A 24 0.12 -12.30 -25.74
CA ALA A 24 1.36 -11.51 -25.80
C ALA A 24 2.42 -11.93 -24.78
N LEU A 25 2.02 -12.51 -23.64
CA LEU A 25 2.93 -12.89 -22.55
C LEU A 25 3.37 -14.35 -22.66
N VAL A 26 2.43 -15.27 -22.87
CA VAL A 26 2.67 -16.73 -22.81
C VAL A 26 2.38 -17.45 -24.13
N GLY A 27 1.66 -16.82 -25.07
CA GLY A 27 1.16 -17.50 -26.27
C GLY A 27 0.16 -18.61 -25.93
N PRO A 28 -0.05 -19.61 -26.81
CA PRO A 28 0.39 -19.64 -28.20
C PRO A 28 -0.41 -18.65 -29.08
N GLU A 29 0.07 -18.38 -30.29
CA GLU A 29 -0.64 -17.53 -31.26
C GLU A 29 -2.04 -18.10 -31.58
N GLY A 30 -3.04 -17.24 -31.64
CA GLY A 30 -4.46 -17.58 -31.84
C GLY A 30 -5.22 -17.95 -30.55
N ILE A 31 -4.56 -18.00 -29.38
CA ILE A 31 -5.22 -18.34 -28.12
C ILE A 31 -6.22 -17.27 -27.68
N ALA A 32 -5.97 -16.01 -28.03
CA ALA A 32 -6.81 -14.90 -27.61
C ALA A 32 -8.26 -15.03 -28.12
N ASP A 33 -8.46 -15.42 -29.38
CA ASP A 33 -9.79 -15.59 -29.95
C ASP A 33 -10.57 -16.73 -29.29
N ARG A 34 -9.87 -17.79 -28.89
CA ARG A 34 -10.47 -18.89 -28.13
C ARG A 34 -10.91 -18.46 -26.75
N ILE A 35 -10.06 -17.70 -26.04
CA ILE A 35 -10.38 -17.13 -24.72
C ILE A 35 -11.62 -16.24 -24.84
N ARG A 36 -11.63 -15.29 -25.79
CA ARG A 36 -12.78 -14.39 -26.03
C ARG A 36 -14.08 -15.15 -26.25
N LYS A 37 -14.05 -16.20 -27.08
CA LYS A 37 -15.23 -17.01 -27.40
C LYS A 37 -15.76 -17.75 -26.16
N LEU A 38 -14.87 -18.31 -25.34
CA LEU A 38 -15.28 -19.03 -24.12
C LEU A 38 -15.76 -18.08 -23.02
N SER A 39 -15.17 -16.89 -22.91
CA SER A 39 -15.54 -15.87 -21.92
C SER A 39 -16.97 -15.34 -22.07
N GLN A 40 -17.63 -15.54 -23.22
CA GLN A 40 -19.02 -15.10 -23.43
C GLN A 40 -20.07 -15.92 -22.65
N GLY A 41 -19.71 -17.08 -22.10
CA GLY A 41 -20.67 -17.95 -21.40
C GLY A 41 -20.09 -18.79 -20.26
N MET A 42 -18.82 -18.60 -19.91
CA MET A 42 -18.14 -19.34 -18.85
C MET A 42 -17.45 -18.39 -17.87
N SER A 43 -17.39 -18.78 -16.60
CA SER A 43 -16.58 -18.02 -15.64
C SER A 43 -15.10 -18.13 -16.00
N ARG A 44 -14.31 -17.12 -15.62
CA ARG A 44 -12.87 -17.06 -15.91
C ARG A 44 -12.11 -18.32 -15.48
N ASP A 45 -12.49 -18.92 -14.37
CA ASP A 45 -11.87 -20.14 -13.87
C ASP A 45 -12.18 -21.34 -14.77
N HIS A 46 -13.43 -21.47 -15.23
CA HIS A 46 -13.81 -22.48 -16.22
C HIS A 46 -13.09 -22.26 -17.54
N VAL A 47 -13.00 -21.02 -18.04
CA VAL A 47 -12.26 -20.67 -19.26
C VAL A 47 -10.80 -21.14 -19.14
N ALA A 48 -10.14 -20.88 -18.01
CA ALA A 48 -8.76 -21.30 -17.80
C ALA A 48 -8.59 -22.83 -17.81
N PHE A 49 -9.51 -23.59 -17.17
CA PHE A 49 -9.50 -25.06 -17.22
C PHE A 49 -9.74 -25.60 -18.64
N THR A 50 -10.79 -25.13 -19.33
CA THR A 50 -11.11 -25.58 -20.68
C THR A 50 -10.02 -25.24 -21.69
N ILE A 51 -9.35 -24.09 -21.54
CA ILE A 51 -8.20 -23.73 -22.38
C ILE A 51 -7.02 -24.66 -22.11
N ALA A 52 -6.72 -24.97 -20.84
CA ALA A 52 -5.66 -25.91 -20.50
C ALA A 52 -5.92 -27.31 -21.08
N GLU A 53 -7.16 -27.82 -20.97
CA GLU A 53 -7.58 -29.10 -21.55
C GLU A 53 -7.32 -29.15 -23.05
N LYS A 54 -7.79 -28.13 -23.79
CA LYS A 54 -7.60 -28.06 -25.25
C LYS A 54 -6.12 -27.99 -25.64
N ILE A 55 -5.31 -27.24 -24.90
CA ILE A 55 -3.86 -27.18 -25.15
C ILE A 55 -3.23 -28.56 -24.97
N VAL A 56 -3.59 -29.28 -23.90
CA VAL A 56 -3.08 -30.63 -23.66
C VAL A 56 -3.52 -31.58 -24.77
N GLU A 57 -4.78 -31.57 -25.18
CA GLU A 57 -5.29 -32.43 -26.26
C GLU A 57 -4.56 -32.20 -27.59
N GLU A 58 -4.30 -30.95 -27.94
CA GLU A 58 -3.63 -30.56 -29.19
C GLU A 58 -2.13 -30.82 -29.17
N ARG A 59 -1.46 -30.65 -28.01
CA ARG A 59 0.01 -30.64 -27.91
C ARG A 59 0.60 -31.90 -27.29
N LYS A 60 -0.19 -32.78 -26.66
CA LYS A 60 0.34 -34.00 -25.99
C LYS A 60 1.22 -34.87 -26.90
N ASN A 61 0.93 -34.87 -28.21
CA ASN A 61 1.70 -35.63 -29.20
C ASN A 61 3.04 -34.99 -29.57
N ASN A 62 3.23 -33.68 -29.28
CA ASN A 62 4.47 -32.95 -29.52
C ASN A 62 5.46 -33.09 -28.36
N GLY A 63 4.94 -33.40 -27.16
CA GLY A 63 5.71 -33.62 -25.94
C GLY A 63 4.84 -33.41 -24.71
N LEU A 64 4.86 -34.37 -23.77
CA LEU A 64 4.00 -34.31 -22.58
C LEU A 64 4.38 -33.14 -21.65
N GLU A 65 5.68 -32.88 -21.45
CA GLU A 65 6.17 -31.77 -20.63
C GLU A 65 5.87 -30.40 -21.26
N GLU A 66 6.08 -30.26 -22.58
CA GLU A 66 5.78 -29.02 -23.32
C GLU A 66 4.27 -28.71 -23.28
N ALA A 67 3.44 -29.73 -23.47
CA ALA A 67 1.99 -29.59 -23.35
C ALA A 67 1.55 -29.16 -21.95
N ALA A 68 2.12 -29.78 -20.90
CA ALA A 68 1.84 -29.44 -19.52
C ALA A 68 2.28 -28.00 -19.18
N ASP A 69 3.50 -27.62 -19.57
CA ASP A 69 4.06 -26.28 -19.30
C ASP A 69 3.21 -25.19 -19.95
N LEU A 70 2.88 -25.33 -21.25
CA LEU A 70 2.07 -24.36 -21.96
C LEU A 70 0.66 -24.25 -21.37
N ALA A 71 0.01 -25.38 -21.07
CA ALA A 71 -1.34 -25.41 -20.51
C ALA A 71 -1.41 -24.72 -19.14
N ILE A 72 -0.48 -25.05 -18.24
CA ILE A 72 -0.42 -24.46 -16.89
C ILE A 72 -0.13 -22.96 -16.96
N ARG A 73 0.84 -22.53 -17.79
CA ARG A 73 1.18 -21.11 -17.93
C ARG A 73 0.04 -20.29 -18.55
N CYS A 74 -0.65 -20.83 -19.57
CA CYS A 74 -1.81 -20.18 -20.17
C CYS A 74 -2.95 -20.00 -19.17
N ALA A 75 -3.32 -21.05 -18.46
CA ALA A 75 -4.38 -20.99 -17.46
C ALA A 75 -4.02 -20.07 -16.29
N LEU A 76 -2.75 -20.10 -15.83
CA LEU A 76 -2.25 -19.17 -14.81
C LEU A 76 -2.29 -17.72 -15.30
N ALA A 77 -1.96 -17.46 -16.56
CA ALA A 77 -2.06 -16.14 -17.15
C ALA A 77 -3.51 -15.65 -17.22
N ILE A 78 -4.47 -16.50 -17.62
CA ILE A 78 -5.91 -16.19 -17.62
C ILE A 78 -6.39 -15.89 -16.19
N LYS A 79 -6.07 -16.76 -15.23
CA LYS A 79 -6.46 -16.61 -13.81
C LYS A 79 -5.92 -15.33 -13.18
N THR A 80 -4.78 -14.84 -13.68
CA THR A 80 -4.12 -13.62 -13.20
C THR A 80 -4.26 -12.43 -14.14
N GLU A 81 -5.25 -12.47 -15.03
CA GLU A 81 -5.65 -11.37 -15.94
C GLU A 81 -4.55 -10.94 -16.93
N GLY A 82 -3.48 -11.73 -17.06
CA GLY A 82 -2.30 -11.38 -17.84
C GLY A 82 -1.56 -10.16 -17.30
N VAL A 83 -1.64 -9.87 -16.00
CA VAL A 83 -1.02 -8.66 -15.40
C VAL A 83 0.28 -8.96 -14.67
N VAL A 84 0.35 -10.08 -13.93
CA VAL A 84 1.54 -10.44 -13.15
C VAL A 84 2.53 -11.30 -13.92
N SER A 85 3.76 -11.26 -13.43
CA SER A 85 4.90 -12.05 -13.90
C SER A 85 4.87 -13.53 -13.49
N ALA A 86 3.93 -13.95 -12.63
CA ALA A 86 3.87 -15.32 -12.12
C ALA A 86 3.80 -16.43 -13.20
N PRO A 87 3.03 -16.29 -14.31
CA PRO A 87 3.07 -17.25 -15.42
C PRO A 87 4.43 -17.36 -16.11
N LEU A 88 5.27 -16.32 -16.01
CA LEU A 88 6.56 -16.25 -16.68
C LEU A 88 7.72 -16.66 -15.79
N GLU A 89 7.70 -16.28 -14.51
CA GLU A 89 8.83 -16.43 -13.58
C GLU A 89 8.46 -17.08 -12.25
N GLY A 90 7.18 -17.32 -11.99
CA GLY A 90 6.72 -18.02 -10.78
C GLY A 90 6.90 -19.53 -10.88
N ILE A 91 6.93 -20.06 -12.11
CA ILE A 91 7.20 -21.46 -12.43
C ILE A 91 8.51 -21.52 -13.22
N SER A 92 9.54 -22.13 -12.62
CA SER A 92 10.85 -22.32 -13.21
C SER A 92 10.83 -23.40 -14.28
N SER A 93 10.24 -24.56 -13.97
CA SER A 93 10.11 -25.69 -14.88
C SER A 93 8.95 -26.60 -14.46
N ILE A 94 8.41 -27.34 -15.43
CA ILE A 94 7.44 -28.41 -15.24
C ILE A 94 8.05 -29.65 -15.88
N THR A 95 8.23 -30.71 -15.10
CA THR A 95 8.88 -31.94 -15.54
C THR A 95 8.07 -33.16 -15.15
N ILE A 96 8.25 -34.25 -15.88
CA ILE A 96 7.69 -35.56 -15.56
C ILE A 96 8.81 -36.40 -14.97
N LYS A 97 8.71 -36.72 -13.68
CA LYS A 97 9.67 -37.59 -13.00
C LYS A 97 9.14 -39.03 -12.98
N ASP A 98 10.08 -39.97 -13.00
CA ASP A 98 9.83 -41.40 -12.90
C ASP A 98 10.56 -41.91 -11.67
N ASP A 99 9.83 -42.51 -10.73
CA ASP A 99 10.42 -43.09 -9.53
C ASP A 99 10.66 -44.60 -9.61
N GLY A 100 10.61 -45.15 -10.83
CA GLY A 100 10.73 -46.57 -11.12
C GLY A 100 9.45 -47.36 -10.86
N LYS A 101 8.43 -46.75 -10.23
CA LYS A 101 7.10 -47.35 -10.02
C LYS A 101 6.02 -46.62 -10.81
N SER A 102 6.12 -45.31 -10.89
CA SER A 102 5.09 -44.42 -11.42
C SER A 102 5.70 -43.17 -12.04
N LYS A 103 5.04 -42.64 -13.07
CA LYS A 103 5.39 -41.35 -13.66
C LYS A 103 4.44 -40.29 -13.15
N TYR A 104 4.97 -39.22 -12.58
CA TYR A 104 4.18 -38.17 -11.96
C TYR A 104 4.65 -36.78 -12.38
N LEU A 105 3.80 -35.78 -12.20
CA LEU A 105 4.07 -34.39 -12.56
C LEU A 105 4.80 -33.65 -11.41
N SER A 106 5.88 -32.95 -11.75
CA SER A 106 6.68 -32.14 -10.83
C SER A 106 6.72 -30.70 -11.29
N ILE A 107 6.45 -29.76 -10.38
CA ILE A 107 6.48 -28.32 -10.67
C ILE A 107 7.51 -27.64 -9.79
N SER A 108 8.49 -27.01 -10.42
CA SER A 108 9.51 -26.19 -9.75
C SER A 108 9.03 -24.74 -9.64
N PHE A 109 8.64 -24.32 -8.43
CA PHE A 109 8.21 -22.95 -8.16
C PHE A 109 9.36 -22.06 -7.72
N ALA A 110 9.31 -20.81 -8.15
CA ALA A 110 10.26 -19.78 -7.73
C ALA A 110 9.61 -18.69 -6.87
N GLY A 111 10.43 -17.93 -6.14
CA GLY A 111 10.00 -16.84 -5.26
C GLY A 111 9.00 -15.83 -5.87
N PRO A 112 9.08 -15.46 -7.17
CA PRO A 112 8.09 -14.57 -7.80
C PRO A 112 6.65 -15.08 -7.77
N ILE A 113 6.40 -16.38 -7.52
CA ILE A 113 5.05 -16.93 -7.36
C ILE A 113 4.26 -16.25 -6.23
N ARG A 114 4.92 -15.61 -5.27
CA ARG A 114 4.28 -14.81 -4.23
C ARG A 114 3.36 -13.71 -4.80
N ALA A 115 3.74 -13.13 -5.94
CA ALA A 115 2.98 -12.06 -6.58
C ALA A 115 1.62 -12.53 -7.15
N ALA A 116 1.44 -13.83 -7.37
CA ALA A 116 0.16 -14.38 -7.84
C ALA A 116 -0.93 -14.37 -6.77
N GLY A 117 -0.54 -14.33 -5.49
CA GLY A 117 -1.40 -14.53 -4.32
C GLY A 117 -1.64 -16.01 -3.99
N GLY A 118 -1.93 -16.30 -2.72
CA GLY A 118 -2.10 -17.68 -2.22
C GLY A 118 -3.23 -18.46 -2.90
N THR A 119 -4.35 -17.80 -3.23
CA THR A 119 -5.47 -18.48 -3.91
C THR A 119 -5.06 -18.97 -5.30
N THR A 120 -4.30 -18.17 -6.04
CA THR A 120 -3.77 -18.55 -7.35
C THR A 120 -2.69 -19.64 -7.23
N GLN A 121 -1.85 -19.58 -6.19
CA GLN A 121 -0.86 -20.64 -5.94
C GLN A 121 -1.52 -22.00 -5.79
N ALA A 122 -2.57 -22.10 -4.96
CA ALA A 122 -3.30 -23.34 -4.76
C ALA A 122 -4.11 -23.75 -6.01
N TYR A 123 -4.66 -22.78 -6.75
CA TYR A 123 -5.33 -23.01 -8.04
C TYR A 123 -4.41 -23.73 -9.03
N VAL A 124 -3.14 -23.33 -9.12
CA VAL A 124 -2.16 -23.97 -10.02
C VAL A 124 -1.92 -25.43 -9.64
N VAL A 125 -1.87 -25.75 -8.34
CA VAL A 125 -1.71 -27.13 -7.87
C VAL A 125 -2.93 -27.98 -8.25
N LEU A 126 -4.13 -27.44 -8.09
CA LEU A 126 -5.38 -28.11 -8.49
C LEU A 126 -5.43 -28.34 -10.01
N LEU A 127 -5.10 -27.32 -10.80
CA LEU A 127 -5.05 -27.42 -12.25
C LEU A 127 -4.01 -28.44 -12.73
N ALA A 128 -2.84 -28.46 -12.10
CA ALA A 128 -1.78 -29.41 -12.43
C ALA A 128 -2.17 -30.85 -12.10
N ASP A 129 -2.94 -31.08 -11.02
CA ASP A 129 -3.54 -32.39 -10.76
C ASP A 129 -4.51 -32.81 -11.88
N HIS A 130 -5.30 -31.88 -12.39
CA HIS A 130 -6.20 -32.16 -13.52
C HIS A 130 -5.43 -32.47 -14.81
N ILE A 131 -4.42 -31.67 -15.14
CA ILE A 131 -3.58 -31.84 -16.33
C ILE A 131 -2.82 -33.18 -16.29
N ARG A 132 -2.28 -33.58 -15.13
CA ARG A 132 -1.57 -34.87 -15.03
C ARG A 132 -2.51 -36.05 -15.33
N LYS A 133 -3.80 -35.98 -14.97
CA LYS A 133 -4.80 -37.02 -15.28
C LYS A 133 -5.04 -37.10 -16.78
N LEU A 134 -5.15 -35.96 -17.47
CA LEU A 134 -5.30 -35.90 -18.93
C LEU A 134 -4.09 -36.46 -19.68
N LEU A 135 -2.89 -36.30 -19.10
CA LEU A 135 -1.64 -36.84 -19.64
C LEU A 135 -1.42 -38.32 -19.29
N GLY A 136 -2.31 -38.94 -18.49
CA GLY A 136 -2.17 -40.34 -18.06
C GLY A 136 -1.06 -40.57 -17.04
N LEU A 137 -0.74 -39.57 -16.21
CA LEU A 137 0.28 -39.64 -15.17
C LEU A 137 -0.31 -40.01 -13.80
N ASP A 138 0.45 -40.74 -13.02
CA ASP A 138 0.11 -41.18 -11.66
C ASP A 138 0.20 -40.03 -10.64
N LYS A 139 -0.27 -40.31 -9.41
CA LYS A 139 -0.15 -39.39 -8.28
C LYS A 139 1.28 -39.40 -7.73
N PHE A 140 1.79 -38.23 -7.38
CA PHE A 140 2.97 -38.13 -6.52
C PHE A 140 2.63 -38.66 -5.12
N VAL A 141 3.53 -39.49 -4.57
CA VAL A 141 3.44 -39.99 -3.19
C VAL A 141 4.75 -39.62 -2.50
N ALA A 142 4.67 -38.67 -1.56
CA ALA A 142 5.82 -38.21 -0.79
C ALA A 142 6.30 -39.30 0.19
N THR A 143 7.61 -39.49 0.27
CA THR A 143 8.22 -40.32 1.31
C THR A 143 8.20 -39.60 2.67
N PRO A 144 8.30 -40.33 3.80
CA PRO A 144 8.35 -39.71 5.14
C PRO A 144 9.48 -38.67 5.28
N ASP A 145 10.64 -38.91 4.66
CA ASP A 145 11.77 -37.98 4.68
C ASP A 145 11.49 -36.70 3.86
N GLU A 146 10.77 -36.81 2.74
CA GLU A 146 10.36 -35.64 1.95
C GLU A 146 9.30 -34.80 2.69
N VAL A 147 8.34 -35.44 3.36
CA VAL A 147 7.38 -34.76 4.23
C VAL A 147 8.10 -34.00 5.33
N ALA A 148 9.03 -34.66 6.03
CA ALA A 148 9.81 -34.03 7.08
C ALA A 148 10.72 -32.91 6.56
N ARG A 149 11.24 -33.05 5.33
CA ARG A 149 11.96 -31.99 4.62
C ARG A 149 11.10 -30.76 4.37
N TYR A 150 9.84 -30.89 3.95
CA TYR A 150 8.94 -29.73 3.80
C TYR A 150 8.74 -29.00 5.13
N ILE A 151 8.53 -29.73 6.22
CA ILE A 151 8.34 -29.15 7.56
C ILE A 151 9.59 -28.38 8.01
N GLU A 152 10.78 -28.96 7.83
CA GLU A 152 12.04 -28.28 8.15
C GLU A 152 12.19 -26.99 7.33
N GLU A 153 11.99 -27.06 6.01
CA GLU A 153 12.11 -25.91 5.12
C GLU A 153 11.11 -24.81 5.47
N ILE A 154 9.84 -25.13 5.71
CA ILE A 154 8.80 -24.12 6.03
C ILE A 154 9.11 -23.43 7.36
N ARG A 155 9.55 -24.18 8.38
CA ARG A 155 9.94 -23.59 9.68
C ARG A 155 11.17 -22.70 9.56
N MET A 156 12.16 -23.10 8.78
CA MET A 156 13.34 -22.28 8.52
C MET A 156 12.98 -21.04 7.70
N TYR A 157 12.17 -21.21 6.65
CA TYR A 157 11.74 -20.15 5.76
C TYR A 157 10.90 -19.11 6.49
N ASN A 158 9.99 -19.51 7.39
CA ASN A 158 9.18 -18.58 8.19
C ASN A 158 10.03 -17.66 9.07
N ARG A 159 11.22 -18.11 9.51
CA ARG A 159 12.17 -17.27 10.27
C ARG A 159 12.88 -16.23 9.39
N ILE A 160 12.94 -16.48 8.08
CA ILE A 160 13.60 -15.60 7.10
C ILE A 160 12.56 -14.64 6.50
N VAL A 161 11.40 -15.16 6.12
CA VAL A 161 10.28 -14.46 5.52
C VAL A 161 9.02 -14.86 6.28
N ASN A 162 8.42 -13.92 6.99
CA ASN A 162 7.14 -14.16 7.68
C ASN A 162 6.09 -14.65 6.66
N LEU A 163 5.66 -15.90 6.84
CA LEU A 163 4.57 -16.51 6.08
C LEU A 163 3.23 -15.90 6.52
N GLN A 164 2.24 -15.94 5.62
CA GLN A 164 0.91 -15.38 5.93
C GLN A 164 0.13 -16.25 6.90
N TYR A 165 0.32 -17.56 6.82
CA TYR A 165 -0.33 -18.55 7.68
C TYR A 165 0.70 -19.24 8.57
N THR A 166 0.43 -19.30 9.87
CA THR A 166 1.28 -20.01 10.82
C THR A 166 0.76 -21.45 10.94
N SER A 167 1.33 -22.35 10.15
CA SER A 167 0.93 -23.76 10.13
C SER A 167 1.46 -24.56 11.32
N THR A 168 0.68 -25.52 11.80
CA THR A 168 1.13 -26.54 12.76
C THR A 168 1.95 -27.63 12.06
N LYS A 169 2.53 -28.55 12.85
CA LYS A 169 3.31 -29.65 12.28
C LYS A 169 2.38 -30.64 11.59
N GLU A 170 1.25 -30.93 12.22
CA GLU A 170 0.23 -31.89 11.85
C GLU A 170 -0.47 -31.47 10.55
N GLU A 171 -0.77 -30.18 10.41
CA GLU A 171 -1.30 -29.60 9.16
C GLU A 171 -0.31 -29.78 8.00
N LEU A 172 0.98 -29.49 8.23
CA LEU A 172 2.01 -29.63 7.21
C LEU A 172 2.23 -31.09 6.83
N GLU A 173 2.27 -32.00 7.81
CA GLU A 173 2.36 -33.45 7.57
C GLU A 173 1.17 -33.94 6.73
N TRP A 174 -0.04 -33.50 7.07
CA TRP A 174 -1.24 -33.85 6.33
C TRP A 174 -1.19 -33.34 4.88
N VAL A 175 -0.94 -32.05 4.67
CA VAL A 175 -0.94 -31.48 3.31
C VAL A 175 0.20 -32.08 2.47
N ALA A 176 1.43 -32.16 3.01
CA ALA A 176 2.58 -32.67 2.28
C ALA A 176 2.43 -34.16 1.88
N SER A 177 1.66 -34.95 2.63
CA SER A 177 1.42 -36.37 2.32
C SER A 177 0.29 -36.61 1.31
N HIS A 178 -0.61 -35.64 1.11
CA HIS A 178 -1.80 -35.81 0.27
C HIS A 178 -1.78 -35.04 -1.06
N VAL A 179 -0.88 -34.07 -1.25
CA VAL A 179 -0.79 -33.33 -2.52
C VAL A 179 -0.42 -34.29 -3.66
N PRO A 180 -1.20 -34.35 -4.76
CA PRO A 180 -1.04 -35.37 -5.81
C PRO A 180 0.03 -35.06 -6.86
N ILE A 181 0.73 -33.92 -6.74
CA ILE A 181 1.84 -33.49 -7.59
C ILE A 181 3.04 -33.13 -6.71
N GLU A 182 4.26 -33.22 -7.25
CA GLU A 182 5.44 -32.77 -6.52
C GLU A 182 5.56 -31.24 -6.59
N ILE A 183 5.45 -30.56 -5.44
CA ILE A 183 5.68 -29.12 -5.30
C ILE A 183 7.15 -28.87 -4.93
N THR A 184 8.02 -28.71 -5.92
CA THR A 184 9.44 -28.43 -5.70
C THR A 184 9.80 -26.98 -6.08
N GLY A 185 11.08 -26.65 -6.13
CA GLY A 185 11.50 -25.29 -6.46
C GLY A 185 13.01 -25.07 -6.46
N ASP A 186 13.43 -23.97 -7.07
CA ASP A 186 14.81 -23.51 -7.02
C ASP A 186 15.20 -23.01 -5.61
N PRO A 187 16.48 -23.14 -5.22
CA PRO A 187 16.95 -22.65 -3.93
C PRO A 187 16.84 -21.12 -3.87
N THR A 188 16.05 -20.64 -2.92
CA THR A 188 15.79 -19.20 -2.72
C THR A 188 16.74 -18.54 -1.72
N ASN A 189 17.34 -19.34 -0.83
CA ASN A 189 18.31 -18.90 0.17
C ASN A 189 19.58 -19.76 0.08
N GLN A 190 20.70 -19.25 0.58
CA GLN A 190 21.96 -19.97 0.76
C GLN A 190 21.96 -20.89 1.99
N ASP A 191 21.04 -20.70 2.94
CA ASP A 191 20.89 -21.55 4.12
C ASP A 191 20.57 -23.00 3.71
N GLU A 192 21.31 -23.94 4.29
CA GLU A 192 21.16 -25.37 4.05
C GLU A 192 20.28 -26.01 5.12
N VAL A 193 19.52 -27.03 4.73
CA VAL A 193 18.81 -27.89 5.67
C VAL A 193 19.79 -28.77 6.45
N SER A 194 19.37 -29.14 7.65
CA SER A 194 20.20 -29.84 8.63
C SER A 194 20.01 -31.36 8.58
N ALA A 195 18.78 -31.85 8.64
CA ALA A 195 18.49 -33.28 8.81
C ALA A 195 18.30 -34.01 7.47
N TYR A 196 17.47 -33.45 6.57
CA TYR A 196 17.01 -34.16 5.38
C TYR A 196 17.78 -33.74 4.11
N ARG A 197 19.07 -34.08 4.05
CA ARG A 197 19.98 -33.73 2.94
C ARG A 197 20.09 -34.85 1.90
N ASN A 198 20.39 -34.48 0.65
CA ASN A 198 20.65 -35.37 -0.49
C ASN A 198 19.53 -36.38 -0.76
N LEU A 199 18.27 -35.94 -0.64
CA LEU A 199 17.13 -36.77 -1.03
C LEU A 199 17.13 -36.96 -2.54
N GLU A 200 16.87 -38.19 -2.99
CA GLU A 200 17.00 -38.63 -4.39
C GLU A 200 16.22 -37.74 -5.36
N ARG A 201 15.01 -37.31 -4.98
CA ARG A 201 14.12 -36.52 -5.85
C ARG A 201 14.26 -35.01 -5.65
N VAL A 202 15.10 -34.55 -4.73
CA VAL A 202 15.28 -33.13 -4.39
C VAL A 202 16.68 -32.65 -4.78
N ASP A 203 16.76 -31.87 -5.85
CA ASP A 203 18.02 -31.43 -6.49
C ASP A 203 18.88 -30.47 -5.65
N THR A 204 18.44 -30.08 -4.44
CA THR A 204 19.15 -29.11 -3.60
C THR A 204 19.01 -29.38 -2.11
N ASN A 205 20.05 -29.00 -1.36
CA ASN A 205 20.06 -29.00 0.11
C ASN A 205 19.70 -27.62 0.72
N LYS A 206 19.29 -26.67 -0.12
CA LYS A 206 18.93 -25.32 0.30
C LYS A 206 17.42 -25.15 0.36
N ILE A 207 16.97 -24.09 1.04
CA ILE A 207 15.54 -23.79 1.22
C ILE A 207 14.87 -23.38 -0.11
N ARG A 208 13.79 -24.08 -0.48
CA ARG A 208 12.98 -23.85 -1.68
C ARG A 208 11.77 -22.98 -1.31
N GLY A 209 11.98 -21.67 -1.24
CA GLY A 209 10.96 -20.72 -0.79
C GLY A 209 9.70 -20.70 -1.66
N GLY A 210 9.82 -20.96 -2.98
CA GLY A 210 8.66 -21.08 -3.87
C GLY A 210 7.73 -22.22 -3.45
N ALA A 211 8.30 -23.41 -3.19
CA ALA A 211 7.56 -24.56 -2.69
C ALA A 211 6.94 -24.29 -1.31
N CYS A 212 7.70 -23.68 -0.39
CA CYS A 212 7.20 -23.30 0.93
C CYS A 212 5.96 -22.39 0.85
N LEU A 213 5.99 -21.39 -0.03
CA LEU A 213 4.87 -20.46 -0.23
C LEU A 213 3.64 -21.18 -0.79
N VAL A 214 3.80 -21.99 -1.84
CA VAL A 214 2.68 -22.67 -2.49
C VAL A 214 2.01 -23.69 -1.57
N LEU A 215 2.80 -24.46 -0.81
CA LEU A 215 2.26 -25.45 0.12
C LEU A 215 1.55 -24.76 1.32
N ASN A 216 2.22 -23.78 1.95
CA ASN A 216 1.74 -23.14 3.18
C ASN A 216 0.73 -22.01 2.94
N ASP A 217 1.16 -20.94 2.26
CA ASP A 217 0.33 -19.74 2.02
C ASP A 217 -0.69 -19.94 0.89
N GLY A 218 -0.49 -20.98 0.08
CA GLY A 218 -1.41 -21.43 -0.96
C GLY A 218 -2.37 -22.51 -0.47
N VAL A 219 -1.99 -23.78 -0.65
CA VAL A 219 -2.88 -24.95 -0.48
C VAL A 219 -3.48 -25.00 0.92
N LEU A 220 -2.64 -24.88 1.95
CA LEU A 220 -3.10 -24.93 3.35
C LEU A 220 -3.91 -23.68 3.73
N ALA A 221 -3.33 -22.48 3.59
CA ALA A 221 -3.97 -21.23 4.02
C ALA A 221 -5.24 -20.86 3.25
N LYS A 222 -5.41 -21.35 2.01
CA LYS A 222 -6.57 -21.07 1.15
C LYS A 222 -7.45 -22.29 0.89
N SER A 223 -7.30 -23.35 1.67
CA SER A 223 -8.09 -24.58 1.61
C SER A 223 -9.60 -24.32 1.45
N LYS A 224 -10.22 -23.47 2.28
CA LYS A 224 -11.65 -23.12 2.19
C LYS A 224 -12.06 -22.54 0.82
N LYS A 225 -11.25 -21.65 0.23
CA LYS A 225 -11.55 -21.06 -1.09
C LYS A 225 -11.40 -22.10 -2.20
N ILE A 226 -10.42 -23.00 -2.07
CA ILE A 226 -10.17 -24.06 -3.05
C ILE A 226 -11.25 -25.14 -2.98
N LEU A 227 -11.75 -25.50 -1.79
CA LEU A 227 -12.89 -26.41 -1.64
C LEU A 227 -14.15 -25.88 -2.35
N LYS A 228 -14.41 -24.57 -2.25
CA LYS A 228 -15.50 -23.95 -3.00
C LYS A 228 -15.32 -24.10 -4.52
N LEU A 229 -14.10 -23.83 -5.00
CA LEU A 229 -13.78 -23.96 -6.42
C LEU A 229 -13.87 -25.41 -6.92
N ILE A 230 -13.43 -26.39 -6.11
CA ILE A 230 -13.56 -27.81 -6.41
C ILE A 230 -15.05 -28.18 -6.61
N GLY A 231 -15.93 -27.66 -5.75
CA GLY A 231 -17.38 -27.82 -5.91
C GLY A 231 -17.95 -27.16 -7.16
N GLU A 232 -17.47 -25.97 -7.51
CA GLU A 232 -17.88 -25.25 -8.74
C GLU A 232 -17.40 -25.94 -10.03
N LEU A 233 -16.22 -26.56 -10.02
CA LEU A 233 -15.62 -27.25 -11.18
C LEU A 233 -15.93 -28.76 -11.22
N GLU A 234 -16.70 -29.27 -10.25
CA GLU A 234 -17.03 -30.70 -10.09
C GLU A 234 -15.81 -31.66 -10.06
N ILE A 235 -14.67 -31.18 -9.55
CA ILE A 235 -13.44 -31.98 -9.48
C ILE A 235 -13.54 -33.01 -8.34
N ARG A 236 -13.28 -34.28 -8.64
CA ARG A 236 -13.24 -35.38 -7.67
C ARG A 236 -11.79 -35.63 -7.20
N ASP A 237 -11.62 -36.31 -6.05
CA ASP A 237 -10.33 -36.72 -5.44
C ASP A 237 -9.61 -35.70 -4.54
N TRP A 238 -10.26 -34.61 -4.13
CA TRP A 238 -9.68 -33.58 -3.23
C TRP A 238 -10.36 -33.48 -1.86
N ASP A 239 -11.19 -34.46 -1.49
CA ASP A 239 -11.95 -34.46 -0.21
C ASP A 239 -11.04 -34.39 1.03
N TRP A 240 -9.79 -34.85 0.91
CA TRP A 240 -8.77 -34.76 1.95
C TRP A 240 -8.48 -33.32 2.40
N LEU A 241 -8.69 -32.33 1.53
CA LEU A 241 -8.47 -30.91 1.84
C LEU A 241 -9.53 -30.37 2.83
N GLY A 242 -10.70 -31.02 2.91
CA GLY A 242 -11.72 -30.74 3.91
C GLY A 242 -11.43 -31.37 5.29
N ASN A 243 -10.57 -32.39 5.32
CA ASN A 243 -10.28 -33.22 6.50
C ASN A 243 -8.92 -32.93 7.13
N ILE A 244 -8.34 -31.75 6.90
CA ILE A 244 -7.06 -31.34 7.50
C ILE A 244 -7.20 -31.39 9.04
N PRO A 245 -6.28 -32.06 9.77
CA PRO A 245 -6.29 -32.12 11.23
C PRO A 245 -6.29 -30.70 11.80
N LYS A 246 -7.39 -30.30 12.41
CA LYS A 246 -7.53 -29.00 13.05
C LYS A 246 -7.02 -29.10 14.49
N ASP A 247 -5.72 -28.95 14.68
CA ASP A 247 -5.20 -28.60 16.00
C ASP A 247 -5.46 -27.11 16.22
N HIS A 248 -6.55 -26.79 16.94
CA HIS A 248 -6.81 -25.51 17.58
C HIS A 248 -6.47 -24.21 16.80
N TYR A 249 -6.74 -24.17 15.49
CA TYR A 249 -6.64 -22.93 14.69
C TYR A 249 -7.90 -22.63 13.84
N GLU A 250 -9.08 -22.96 14.37
CA GLU A 250 -10.27 -22.08 14.20
C GLU A 250 -10.22 -20.88 15.17
N GLY A 251 -9.00 -20.47 15.55
CA GLY A 251 -8.69 -19.46 16.54
C GLY A 251 -8.70 -18.00 16.05
N GLU A 252 -8.90 -17.72 14.75
CA GLU A 252 -9.11 -16.31 14.32
C GLU A 252 -10.57 -15.82 14.52
N GLU A 253 -11.49 -16.66 15.00
CA GLU A 253 -12.80 -16.20 15.51
C GLU A 253 -13.04 -16.51 17.01
N LYS A 254 -12.17 -17.28 17.68
CA LYS A 254 -12.39 -17.68 19.09
C LYS A 254 -11.20 -17.56 20.05
N GLU A 255 -9.96 -17.31 19.60
CA GLU A 255 -8.85 -16.99 20.52
C GLU A 255 -8.67 -15.48 20.76
N GLU A 256 -9.52 -14.63 20.17
CA GLU A 256 -9.53 -13.18 20.42
C GLU A 256 -10.09 -12.78 21.81
N GLU A 257 -10.57 -13.73 22.63
CA GLU A 257 -11.18 -13.44 23.95
C GLU A 257 -10.22 -13.50 25.16
N ASN A 258 -8.99 -14.03 25.04
CA ASN A 258 -8.10 -14.24 26.21
C ASN A 258 -6.72 -13.57 26.10
N GLY A 259 -6.66 -12.37 25.53
CA GLY A 259 -5.50 -11.48 25.70
C GLY A 259 -5.50 -10.84 27.09
N LYS A 260 -4.76 -11.40 28.05
CA LYS A 260 -4.42 -10.73 29.32
C LYS A 260 -3.37 -9.61 29.13
N ASP A 261 -3.61 -8.71 28.18
CA ASP A 261 -2.93 -7.42 28.10
C ASP A 261 -3.96 -6.36 28.47
N ARG A 262 -3.54 -5.38 29.30
CA ARG A 262 -4.37 -4.33 29.93
C ARG A 262 -5.61 -3.98 29.09
N LYS A 263 -6.80 -4.19 29.69
CA LYS A 263 -8.08 -3.73 29.16
C LYS A 263 -7.98 -2.21 28.90
N PHE A 264 -7.84 -1.81 27.64
CA PHE A 264 -7.92 -0.41 27.27
C PHE A 264 -9.41 0.00 27.31
N GLY A 265 -9.81 0.77 28.31
CA GLY A 265 -11.11 1.48 28.33
C GLY A 265 -12.32 0.74 28.93
N ASP A 266 -12.14 -0.38 29.65
CA ASP A 266 -13.26 -1.21 30.14
C ASP A 266 -13.76 -0.83 31.56
N ASP A 267 -13.22 0.23 32.17
CA ASP A 267 -13.60 0.67 33.53
C ASP A 267 -14.97 1.37 33.61
N LEU A 268 -15.71 1.48 32.49
CA LEU A 268 -16.96 2.26 32.40
C LEU A 268 -18.25 1.43 32.51
N PHE A 269 -18.16 0.10 32.56
CA PHE A 269 -19.34 -0.78 32.62
C PHE A 269 -19.19 -1.92 33.65
N GLN A 270 -18.55 -1.67 34.79
CA GLN A 270 -18.79 -2.50 35.98
C GLN A 270 -20.13 -2.06 36.59
N SER A 271 -21.21 -2.77 36.25
CA SER A 271 -22.40 -2.75 37.11
C SER A 271 -22.01 -3.34 38.47
N GLU A 272 -22.12 -2.56 39.53
CA GLU A 272 -22.09 -3.05 40.91
C GLU A 272 -23.32 -3.93 41.17
N SER A 273 -23.33 -5.15 40.64
CA SER A 273 -24.21 -6.25 41.07
C SER A 273 -23.77 -7.54 40.40
N ASP A 274 -23.20 -8.44 41.20
CA ASP A 274 -22.53 -9.68 40.79
C ASP A 274 -23.48 -10.81 40.31
N ASN A 275 -24.65 -10.51 39.73
CA ASN A 275 -25.66 -11.53 39.42
C ASN A 275 -26.34 -11.51 38.03
N ASP A 276 -26.00 -10.61 37.10
CA ASP A 276 -26.63 -10.58 35.76
C ASP A 276 -25.65 -10.79 34.59
N LYS A 277 -25.03 -11.98 34.53
CA LYS A 277 -24.23 -12.47 33.37
C LYS A 277 -25.06 -12.86 32.13
N LYS A 278 -26.32 -12.41 32.02
CA LYS A 278 -27.21 -12.77 30.90
C LYS A 278 -27.97 -11.54 30.38
N LYS A 279 -27.29 -10.62 29.67
CA LYS A 279 -27.85 -9.76 28.59
C LYS A 279 -26.95 -8.60 28.09
N SER A 280 -25.63 -8.57 28.30
CA SER A 280 -24.80 -7.56 27.61
C SER A 280 -24.63 -7.92 26.12
N GLU A 281 -25.23 -7.13 25.24
CA GLU A 281 -25.27 -7.35 23.80
C GLU A 281 -23.89 -7.20 23.12
N LYS A 282 -23.44 -8.26 22.43
CA LYS A 282 -22.68 -8.31 21.15
C LYS A 282 -21.76 -7.12 20.73
N ARG A 283 -20.99 -6.48 21.62
CA ARG A 283 -19.94 -5.51 21.22
C ARG A 283 -18.73 -6.24 20.61
N ILE A 284 -18.24 -5.82 19.44
CA ILE A 284 -17.12 -6.50 18.75
C ILE A 284 -15.78 -6.14 19.42
N PRO A 285 -14.97 -7.11 19.90
CA PRO A 285 -13.78 -6.85 20.74
C PRO A 285 -12.68 -6.07 20.01
N PRO A 286 -11.95 -5.13 20.68
CA PRO A 286 -10.83 -4.35 20.12
C PRO A 286 -9.72 -5.17 19.46
N LYS A 287 -9.17 -4.71 18.33
CA LYS A 287 -8.07 -5.43 17.62
C LYS A 287 -6.72 -4.73 17.76
N ALA A 288 -5.77 -5.33 18.47
CA ALA A 288 -4.44 -4.75 18.69
C ALA A 288 -3.39 -5.05 17.59
N LYS A 289 -3.75 -5.83 16.56
CA LYS A 289 -2.79 -6.29 15.52
C LYS A 289 -2.07 -5.15 14.81
N TYR A 290 -2.76 -4.03 14.55
CA TYR A 290 -2.15 -2.90 13.86
C TYR A 290 -1.03 -2.26 14.68
N ILE A 291 -1.11 -2.23 16.02
CA ILE A 291 -0.06 -1.68 16.91
C ILE A 291 0.98 -2.71 17.38
N ALA A 292 0.90 -3.97 16.98
CA ALA A 292 1.86 -4.99 17.42
C ALA A 292 3.32 -4.63 17.06
N GLU A 293 3.53 -4.04 15.88
CA GLU A 293 4.86 -3.67 15.36
C GLU A 293 5.01 -2.15 15.19
N VAL A 294 5.19 -1.43 16.30
CA VAL A 294 5.45 0.03 16.26
C VAL A 294 6.92 0.27 15.95
N ILE A 295 7.18 0.79 14.75
CA ILE A 295 8.52 1.16 14.30
C ILE A 295 8.84 2.59 14.79
N ALA A 296 10.11 2.85 15.09
CA ALA A 296 10.56 4.19 15.44
C ALA A 296 10.30 5.24 14.35
N GLY A 297 9.85 6.41 14.78
CA GLY A 297 9.39 7.52 13.94
C GLY A 297 7.98 7.35 13.37
N ARG A 298 7.25 6.27 13.71
CA ARG A 298 5.88 6.02 13.22
C ARG A 298 4.89 6.13 14.38
N PRO A 299 4.22 7.28 14.57
CA PRO A 299 3.33 7.49 15.71
C PRO A 299 2.07 6.63 15.66
N ILE A 300 1.56 6.29 16.84
CA ILE A 300 0.18 5.84 17.05
C ILE A 300 -0.68 7.10 17.15
N PHE A 301 -1.84 7.08 16.50
CA PHE A 301 -2.79 8.20 16.52
C PHE A 301 -4.02 7.89 17.38
N ALA A 302 -4.31 6.61 17.62
CA ALA A 302 -5.29 6.16 18.60
C ALA A 302 -5.03 4.67 18.94
N HIS A 303 -5.21 4.29 20.21
CA HIS A 303 -5.25 2.89 20.64
C HIS A 303 -6.56 2.18 20.22
N PRO A 304 -6.61 0.84 20.27
CA PRO A 304 -7.74 0.08 19.78
C PRO A 304 -9.03 0.47 20.49
N SER A 305 -10.03 0.92 19.73
CA SER A 305 -11.34 1.36 20.23
C SER A 305 -11.29 2.39 21.39
N ALA A 306 -10.19 3.15 21.51
CA ALA A 306 -10.01 4.11 22.60
C ALA A 306 -10.96 5.32 22.44
N HIS A 307 -11.54 5.77 23.56
CA HIS A 307 -12.36 6.97 23.60
C HIS A 307 -11.57 8.20 23.11
N GLY A 308 -12.20 9.04 22.29
CA GLY A 308 -11.50 10.17 21.66
C GLY A 308 -10.61 9.80 20.48
N GLY A 309 -10.55 8.51 20.10
CA GLY A 309 -9.93 8.06 18.86
C GLY A 309 -10.69 8.55 17.62
N PHE A 310 -10.43 7.95 16.46
CA PHE A 310 -11.16 8.33 15.25
C PHE A 310 -12.58 7.77 15.28
N ARG A 311 -13.60 8.62 15.16
CA ARG A 311 -15.00 8.16 15.11
C ARG A 311 -15.31 7.65 13.70
N ILE A 312 -15.84 6.45 13.60
CA ILE A 312 -16.19 5.87 12.29
C ILE A 312 -17.40 6.60 11.72
N ARG A 313 -17.28 7.11 10.50
CA ARG A 313 -18.39 7.69 9.73
C ARG A 313 -18.53 6.97 8.39
N TYR A 314 -19.74 6.59 8.04
CA TYR A 314 -20.01 5.87 6.80
C TYR A 314 -20.21 6.83 5.63
N GLY A 315 -19.41 6.65 4.58
CA GLY A 315 -19.53 7.41 3.35
C GLY A 315 -18.25 7.41 2.52
N ARG A 316 -18.32 8.00 1.34
CA ARG A 316 -17.20 8.10 0.41
C ARG A 316 -17.14 9.51 -0.15
N SER A 317 -15.96 10.11 -0.07
CA SER A 317 -15.68 11.38 -0.75
C SER A 317 -15.13 11.14 -2.15
N ARG A 318 -15.16 12.16 -3.00
CA ARG A 318 -14.69 12.08 -4.39
C ARG A 318 -13.22 11.69 -4.56
N ASN A 319 -12.39 11.96 -3.56
CA ASN A 319 -10.97 11.55 -3.49
C ASN A 319 -10.78 10.27 -2.66
N MET A 320 -11.82 9.46 -2.51
CA MET A 320 -11.76 8.14 -1.90
C MET A 320 -12.19 7.08 -2.93
N GLY A 321 -11.87 5.84 -2.60
CA GLY A 321 -12.24 4.63 -3.32
C GLY A 321 -12.01 3.47 -2.38
N LEU A 322 -11.60 2.31 -2.91
CA LEU A 322 -11.11 1.24 -2.06
C LEU A 322 -9.78 1.64 -1.38
N ALA A 323 -9.59 1.22 -0.13
CA ALA A 323 -8.49 1.50 0.79
C ALA A 323 -8.10 2.97 0.96
N GLY A 324 -8.91 3.94 0.53
CA GLY A 324 -8.68 5.38 0.75
C GLY A 324 -9.63 5.93 1.82
N TYR A 325 -9.12 6.29 3.00
CA TYR A 325 -9.94 6.78 4.12
C TYR A 325 -9.88 8.30 4.22
N GLY A 326 -11.03 8.92 4.47
CA GLY A 326 -11.16 10.36 4.61
C GLY A 326 -10.84 10.80 6.03
N PHE A 327 -10.01 11.84 6.16
CA PHE A 327 -9.65 12.47 7.42
C PHE A 327 -9.82 13.98 7.31
N HIS A 328 -10.27 14.60 8.40
CA HIS A 328 -10.39 16.05 8.43
C HIS A 328 -9.00 16.70 8.32
N PRO A 329 -8.78 17.69 7.42
CA PRO A 329 -7.45 18.28 7.25
C PRO A 329 -6.91 18.91 8.54
N ALA A 330 -7.76 19.42 9.43
CA ALA A 330 -7.31 19.97 10.72
C ALA A 330 -6.64 18.89 11.58
N THR A 331 -7.19 17.67 11.61
CA THR A 331 -6.56 16.51 12.27
C THR A 331 -5.21 16.18 11.65
N MET A 332 -5.10 16.26 10.32
CA MET A 332 -3.83 16.02 9.63
C MET A 332 -2.74 17.03 10.05
N TYR A 333 -3.09 18.31 10.22
CA TYR A 333 -2.16 19.35 10.67
C TYR A 333 -1.82 19.25 12.17
N LEU A 334 -2.81 18.97 13.02
CA LEU A 334 -2.67 18.88 14.49
C LEU A 334 -1.98 17.60 14.95
N SER A 335 -2.01 16.53 14.14
CA SER A 335 -1.15 15.35 14.30
C SER A 335 0.32 15.61 13.93
N ASP A 336 0.78 16.83 14.19
CA ASP A 336 2.10 17.35 13.85
C ASP A 336 2.53 17.16 12.38
N ASN A 337 1.57 17.10 11.45
CA ASN A 337 1.77 16.78 10.03
C ASN A 337 2.33 15.37 9.78
N PHE A 338 2.20 14.43 10.71
CA PHE A 338 2.58 13.04 10.44
C PHE A 338 1.59 12.39 9.47
N ILE A 339 0.29 12.68 9.62
CA ILE A 339 -0.72 12.36 8.61
C ILE A 339 -0.62 13.43 7.52
N ALA A 340 -0.21 13.01 6.33
CA ALA A 340 -0.13 13.83 5.14
C ALA A 340 -0.93 13.16 4.02
N LEU A 341 -1.20 13.93 2.98
CA LEU A 341 -1.90 13.42 1.80
C LEU A 341 -1.05 12.30 1.16
N GLY A 342 -1.61 11.08 1.12
CA GLY A 342 -0.88 9.90 0.63
C GLY A 342 -0.15 9.09 1.70
N THR A 343 -0.15 9.52 2.97
CA THR A 343 0.45 8.73 4.05
C THR A 343 -0.34 7.44 4.23
N GLN A 344 0.32 6.29 4.16
CA GLN A 344 -0.27 5.01 4.51
C GLN A 344 -0.45 4.95 6.03
N LEU A 345 -1.64 4.60 6.47
CA LEU A 345 -2.00 4.34 7.85
C LEU A 345 -2.34 2.86 8.03
N ARG A 346 -1.92 2.27 9.15
CA ARG A 346 -2.35 0.93 9.57
C ARG A 346 -3.58 1.10 10.45
N VAL A 347 -4.66 0.39 10.13
CA VAL A 347 -5.97 0.60 10.74
C VAL A 347 -6.38 -0.59 11.58
N GLU A 348 -7.20 -0.33 12.59
CA GLU A 348 -7.85 -1.37 13.38
C GLU A 348 -8.86 -2.15 12.53
N ARG A 349 -9.72 -1.43 11.77
CA ARG A 349 -10.87 -1.97 11.01
C ARG A 349 -11.37 -0.98 9.95
N PRO A 350 -12.16 -1.46 8.97
CA PRO A 350 -11.91 -2.70 8.25
C PRO A 350 -10.55 -2.61 7.52
N GLY A 351 -10.05 -3.73 7.00
CA GLY A 351 -8.78 -3.75 6.28
C GLY A 351 -7.51 -3.70 7.14
N LYS A 352 -6.35 -3.81 6.48
CA LYS A 352 -5.03 -3.79 7.13
C LYS A 352 -4.38 -2.41 7.07
N SER A 353 -4.66 -1.66 6.02
CA SER A 353 -4.03 -0.38 5.72
C SER A 353 -4.94 0.47 4.86
N THR A 354 -4.70 1.77 4.92
CA THR A 354 -5.42 2.77 4.15
C THR A 354 -4.48 3.91 3.78
N VAL A 355 -4.83 4.67 2.75
CA VAL A 355 -4.20 5.95 2.44
C VAL A 355 -5.04 7.10 3.00
N ALA A 356 -4.37 8.04 3.67
CA ALA A 356 -5.04 9.22 4.23
C ALA A 356 -5.38 10.27 3.17
N MET A 357 -6.68 10.59 3.09
CA MET A 357 -7.27 11.52 2.12
C MET A 357 -7.97 12.71 2.83
N PRO A 358 -7.76 13.97 2.38
CA PRO A 358 -8.37 15.12 3.03
C PRO A 358 -9.86 15.25 2.69
N VAL A 359 -10.72 15.28 3.71
CA VAL A 359 -12.17 15.50 3.58
C VAL A 359 -12.61 16.49 4.65
N ASP A 360 -13.06 17.67 4.27
CA ASP A 360 -13.44 18.75 5.21
C ASP A 360 -14.93 18.80 5.53
N SER A 361 -15.76 17.96 4.91
CA SER A 361 -17.18 17.86 5.20
C SER A 361 -17.50 17.02 6.45
N ILE A 362 -16.50 16.39 7.06
CA ILE A 362 -16.65 15.53 8.26
C ILE A 362 -16.20 16.27 9.53
N ALA A 363 -16.56 15.76 10.71
CA ALA A 363 -16.19 16.43 11.95
C ALA A 363 -14.67 16.44 12.17
N GLY A 364 -14.14 17.63 12.44
CA GLY A 364 -12.76 17.84 12.84
C GLY A 364 -12.45 17.41 14.28
N PRO A 365 -11.21 17.65 14.74
CA PRO A 365 -10.81 17.30 16.10
C PRO A 365 -11.40 18.28 17.12
N ILE A 366 -11.58 17.80 18.35
CA ILE A 366 -11.88 18.63 19.53
C ILE A 366 -10.64 18.68 20.39
N VAL A 367 -10.21 19.90 20.72
CA VAL A 367 -8.93 20.15 21.39
C VAL A 367 -9.09 20.97 22.64
N LYS A 368 -8.22 20.71 23.60
CA LYS A 368 -7.97 21.52 24.78
C LYS A 368 -6.78 22.43 24.52
N LEU A 369 -6.98 23.73 24.74
CA LEU A 369 -5.91 24.73 24.68
C LEU A 369 -5.28 24.93 26.06
N LYS A 370 -4.05 25.46 26.09
CA LYS A 370 -3.28 25.74 27.32
C LYS A 370 -3.96 26.71 28.30
N ASN A 371 -4.91 27.50 27.82
CA ASN A 371 -5.73 28.39 28.66
C ASN A 371 -6.94 27.67 29.30
N GLY A 372 -7.14 26.39 28.98
CA GLY A 372 -8.24 25.56 29.48
C GLY A 372 -9.43 25.44 28.53
N ASP A 373 -9.49 26.23 27.46
CA ASP A 373 -10.60 26.22 26.50
C ASP A 373 -10.71 24.88 25.78
N VAL A 374 -11.94 24.43 25.55
CA VAL A 374 -12.25 23.26 24.72
C VAL A 374 -13.00 23.73 23.49
N ILE A 375 -12.41 23.53 22.31
CA ILE A 375 -12.95 24.02 21.04
C ILE A 375 -13.05 22.91 20.00
N ARG A 376 -14.07 23.02 19.13
CA ARG A 376 -14.13 22.26 17.86
C ARG A 376 -13.26 22.96 16.83
N VAL A 377 -12.39 22.22 16.14
CA VAL A 377 -11.51 22.80 15.13
C VAL A 377 -12.09 22.64 13.73
N GLU A 378 -12.77 23.69 13.27
CA GLU A 378 -13.51 23.70 11.99
C GLU A 378 -12.78 24.54 10.93
N GLU A 379 -12.17 25.66 11.33
CA GLU A 379 -11.49 26.56 10.40
C GLU A 379 -10.00 26.25 10.25
N LEU A 380 -9.59 25.81 9.07
CA LEU A 380 -8.16 25.59 8.75
C LEU A 380 -7.30 26.85 8.83
N ARG A 381 -7.88 28.05 8.64
CA ARG A 381 -7.13 29.31 8.72
C ARG A 381 -6.56 29.56 10.12
N LYS A 382 -7.21 29.07 11.16
CA LYS A 382 -6.81 29.23 12.56
C LYS A 382 -5.84 28.13 13.05
N ILE A 383 -5.51 27.15 12.20
CA ILE A 383 -4.77 25.95 12.61
C ILE A 383 -3.38 26.25 13.17
N GLY A 384 -2.70 27.29 12.65
CA GLY A 384 -1.38 27.70 13.15
C GLY A 384 -1.44 28.17 14.61
N VAL A 385 -2.39 29.05 14.91
CA VAL A 385 -2.59 29.60 16.27
C VAL A 385 -3.03 28.52 17.25
N ILE A 386 -3.94 27.64 16.81
CA ILE A 386 -4.42 26.51 17.62
C ILE A 386 -3.25 25.57 17.95
N LYS A 387 -2.40 25.26 16.96
CA LYS A 387 -1.27 24.36 17.13
C LYS A 387 -0.25 24.85 18.16
N GLU A 388 0.01 26.16 18.23
CA GLU A 388 0.93 26.75 19.22
C GLU A 388 0.38 26.69 20.66
N ASN A 389 -0.94 26.78 20.80
CA ASN A 389 -1.65 26.78 22.07
C ASN A 389 -2.26 25.42 22.45
N LEU A 390 -2.04 24.38 21.63
CA LEU A 390 -2.56 23.05 21.87
C LEU A 390 -1.94 22.45 23.13
N GLU A 391 -2.79 22.00 24.06
CA GLU A 391 -2.42 21.19 25.21
C GLU A 391 -2.69 19.71 24.93
N GLU A 392 -3.93 19.39 24.51
CA GLU A 392 -4.38 18.01 24.32
C GLU A 392 -5.44 17.92 23.20
N ILE A 393 -5.42 16.83 22.45
CA ILE A 393 -6.43 16.44 21.46
C ILE A 393 -7.35 15.44 22.15
N LEU A 394 -8.53 15.90 22.54
CA LEU A 394 -9.54 15.11 23.25
C LEU A 394 -10.27 14.16 22.30
N PHE A 395 -10.48 14.60 21.07
CA PHE A 395 -11.09 13.82 20.01
C PHE A 395 -10.32 14.02 18.70
N MET A 396 -9.90 12.93 18.07
CA MET A 396 -9.15 12.97 16.81
C MET A 396 -9.99 13.42 15.60
N GLY A 397 -11.31 13.39 15.69
CA GLY A 397 -12.20 13.68 14.56
C GLY A 397 -12.76 12.42 13.90
N ASP A 398 -13.52 12.63 12.84
CA ASP A 398 -14.10 11.55 12.04
C ASP A 398 -13.05 10.89 11.16
N VAL A 399 -13.26 9.60 10.91
CA VAL A 399 -12.67 8.87 9.79
C VAL A 399 -13.79 8.37 8.89
N LEU A 400 -13.76 8.84 7.65
CA LEU A 400 -14.75 8.52 6.64
C LEU A 400 -14.37 7.22 5.93
N ILE A 401 -15.28 6.24 5.91
CA ILE A 401 -15.04 4.91 5.35
C ILE A 401 -16.22 4.51 4.45
N GLY A 402 -15.91 4.13 3.21
CA GLY A 402 -16.90 3.66 2.25
C GLY A 402 -17.50 2.31 2.67
N TYR A 403 -18.76 2.05 2.31
CA TYR A 403 -19.40 0.76 2.57
C TYR A 403 -18.64 -0.39 1.88
N GLY A 404 -18.08 -0.11 0.70
CA GLY A 404 -17.28 -1.06 -0.07
C GLY A 404 -16.13 -1.69 0.71
N GLU A 405 -15.51 -0.95 1.64
CA GLU A 405 -14.42 -1.46 2.49
C GLU A 405 -14.87 -2.59 3.41
N PHE A 406 -16.08 -2.47 3.95
CA PHE A 406 -16.66 -3.49 4.82
C PHE A 406 -17.08 -4.71 4.00
N LEU A 407 -17.58 -4.50 2.78
CA LEU A 407 -17.97 -5.57 1.87
C LEU A 407 -16.75 -6.39 1.43
N GLU A 408 -15.68 -5.74 0.97
CA GLU A 408 -14.44 -6.40 0.54
C GLU A 408 -13.80 -7.21 1.67
N ASN A 409 -13.64 -6.59 2.84
CA ASN A 409 -13.00 -7.23 3.99
C ASN A 409 -13.93 -8.20 4.74
N ASN A 410 -15.17 -8.41 4.25
CA ASN A 410 -16.22 -9.20 4.90
C ASN A 410 -16.37 -8.86 6.41
N HIS A 411 -16.28 -7.57 6.74
CA HIS A 411 -16.39 -7.10 8.10
C HIS A 411 -17.86 -6.84 8.44
N LYS A 412 -18.25 -7.04 9.70
CA LYS A 412 -19.59 -6.63 10.16
C LYS A 412 -19.71 -5.12 10.12
N ILE A 413 -20.87 -4.61 9.73
CA ILE A 413 -21.18 -3.20 9.88
C ILE A 413 -21.25 -2.89 11.37
N LEU A 414 -20.59 -1.81 11.78
CA LEU A 414 -20.63 -1.31 13.14
C LEU A 414 -21.80 -0.32 13.23
N PRO A 415 -22.41 -0.15 14.41
CA PRO A 415 -23.40 0.89 14.64
C PRO A 415 -22.87 2.24 14.18
N SER A 416 -23.55 2.83 13.20
CA SER A 416 -23.25 4.18 12.78
C SER A 416 -23.48 5.13 13.95
N PRO A 417 -22.56 6.07 14.23
CA PRO A 417 -22.93 7.22 15.04
C PRO A 417 -24.06 7.99 14.34
N TYR A 418 -24.81 8.74 15.14
CA TYR A 418 -25.77 9.71 14.61
C TYR A 418 -25.01 10.88 13.97
N VAL A 419 -25.27 11.11 12.69
CA VAL A 419 -24.52 12.04 11.82
C VAL A 419 -25.47 12.83 10.92
N GLU A 420 -24.97 13.90 10.33
CA GLU A 420 -25.76 14.90 9.61
C GLU A 420 -26.60 14.31 8.46
N GLU A 421 -26.06 13.34 7.74
CA GLU A 421 -26.70 12.64 6.61
C GLU A 421 -27.83 11.72 7.06
N TRP A 422 -27.73 11.19 8.28
CA TRP A 422 -28.83 10.46 8.89
C TRP A 422 -29.90 11.45 9.39
N TRP A 423 -29.48 12.50 10.10
CA TRP A 423 -30.39 13.52 10.63
C TRP A 423 -31.25 14.17 9.55
N VAL A 424 -30.67 14.56 8.41
CA VAL A 424 -31.43 15.19 7.32
C VAL A 424 -32.49 14.27 6.74
N GLN A 425 -32.23 12.96 6.70
CA GLN A 425 -33.21 11.97 6.24
C GLN A 425 -34.34 11.80 7.26
N GLU A 426 -34.04 11.83 8.55
CA GLU A 426 -35.07 11.83 9.60
C GLU A 426 -35.91 13.11 9.58
N VAL A 427 -35.31 14.27 9.35
CA VAL A 427 -36.05 15.54 9.18
C VAL A 427 -36.99 15.44 7.98
N ARG A 428 -36.50 15.00 6.83
CA ARG A 428 -37.33 14.80 5.63
C ARG A 428 -38.44 13.76 5.86
N ALA A 429 -38.17 12.69 6.59
CA ALA A 429 -39.18 11.70 6.96
C ALA A 429 -40.21 12.27 7.96
N GLY A 430 -39.76 13.05 8.95
CA GLY A 430 -40.60 13.72 9.94
C GLY A 430 -41.52 14.77 9.30
N MET A 431 -41.03 15.54 8.34
CA MET A 431 -41.85 16.47 7.54
C MET A 431 -42.96 15.74 6.78
N LYS A 432 -42.64 14.60 6.16
CA LYS A 432 -43.63 13.75 5.49
C LYS A 432 -44.66 13.18 6.47
N ALA A 433 -44.22 12.67 7.62
CA ALA A 433 -45.09 12.08 8.63
C ALA A 433 -46.03 13.11 9.30
N THR A 434 -45.56 14.34 9.48
CA THR A 434 -46.34 15.45 10.07
C THR A 434 -47.10 16.28 9.03
N ASN A 435 -46.92 15.98 7.74
CA ASN A 435 -47.50 16.70 6.60
C ASN A 435 -47.18 18.22 6.60
N ILE A 436 -45.96 18.58 7.02
CA ILE A 436 -45.48 19.97 7.05
C ILE A 436 -44.63 20.23 5.80
N SER A 437 -44.97 21.26 5.03
CA SER A 437 -44.17 21.67 3.87
C SER A 437 -42.90 22.42 4.28
N THR A 438 -41.91 22.53 3.39
CA THR A 438 -40.69 23.31 3.64
C THR A 438 -41.02 24.77 4.00
N GLY A 439 -42.00 25.37 3.32
CA GLY A 439 -42.45 26.74 3.61
C GLY A 439 -43.07 26.89 4.99
N ASP A 440 -43.92 25.93 5.40
CA ASP A 440 -44.58 25.97 6.71
C ASP A 440 -43.58 25.78 7.85
N LEU A 441 -42.61 24.87 7.68
CA LEU A 441 -41.56 24.67 8.67
C LEU A 441 -40.67 25.90 8.78
N ALA A 442 -40.26 26.49 7.65
CA ALA A 442 -39.48 27.72 7.63
C ALA A 442 -40.21 28.88 8.33
N GLY A 443 -41.53 29.01 8.11
CA GLY A 443 -42.39 29.98 8.81
C GLY A 443 -42.42 29.78 10.32
N LYS A 444 -42.56 28.53 10.79
CA LYS A 444 -42.53 28.21 12.23
C LYS A 444 -41.16 28.46 12.88
N LEU A 445 -40.08 28.29 12.12
CA LEU A 445 -38.69 28.53 12.55
C LEU A 445 -38.26 30.01 12.42
N ASN A 446 -39.14 30.88 11.90
CA ASN A 446 -38.84 32.28 11.59
C ASN A 446 -37.61 32.46 10.67
N ILE A 447 -37.48 31.60 9.65
CA ILE A 447 -36.43 31.69 8.61
C ILE A 447 -37.03 31.70 7.21
N ALA A 448 -36.24 32.17 6.23
CA ALA A 448 -36.62 32.10 4.83
C ALA A 448 -36.66 30.64 4.33
N PRO A 449 -37.64 30.22 3.51
CA PRO A 449 -37.71 28.87 2.96
C PRO A 449 -36.43 28.44 2.23
N GLU A 450 -35.81 29.36 1.48
CA GLU A 450 -34.56 29.12 0.75
C GLU A 450 -33.41 28.78 1.71
N LYS A 451 -33.39 29.39 2.90
CA LYS A 451 -32.39 29.09 3.92
C LYS A 451 -32.56 27.69 4.48
N LEU A 452 -33.81 27.24 4.66
CA LEU A 452 -34.09 25.87 5.10
C LEU A 452 -33.70 24.85 4.03
N GLU A 453 -33.98 25.13 2.76
CA GLU A 453 -33.54 24.27 1.64
C GLU A 453 -32.02 24.15 1.60
N VAL A 454 -31.28 25.26 1.74
CA VAL A 454 -29.82 25.23 1.81
C VAL A 454 -29.32 24.39 2.99
N ILE A 455 -29.95 24.49 4.17
CA ILE A 455 -29.58 23.67 5.34
C ILE A 455 -29.79 22.18 5.04
N LEU A 456 -30.89 21.81 4.37
CA LEU A 456 -31.22 20.41 4.08
C LEU A 456 -30.44 19.83 2.89
N ASP A 457 -30.05 20.65 1.93
CA ASP A 457 -29.34 20.20 0.72
C ASP A 457 -27.81 20.31 0.84
N ASP A 458 -27.30 21.22 1.68
CA ASP A 458 -25.87 21.42 1.97
C ASP A 458 -25.57 21.40 3.47
N ILE A 459 -26.01 20.33 4.13
CA ILE A 459 -25.90 20.15 5.58
C ILE A 459 -24.45 20.18 6.10
N PHE A 460 -23.48 19.86 5.25
CA PHE A 460 -22.07 19.78 5.62
C PHE A 460 -21.42 21.15 5.83
N TYR A 461 -21.78 22.14 5.00
CA TYR A 461 -21.18 23.47 5.05
C TYR A 461 -22.14 24.54 5.59
N SER A 462 -23.44 24.23 5.71
CA SER A 462 -24.47 25.13 6.23
C SER A 462 -25.30 24.49 7.36
N PRO A 463 -24.69 24.09 8.50
CA PRO A 463 -25.43 23.49 9.61
C PRO A 463 -26.40 24.50 10.25
N PRO A 464 -27.54 24.04 10.79
CA PRO A 464 -28.47 24.91 11.51
C PRO A 464 -27.84 25.42 12.81
N SER A 465 -28.24 26.61 13.27
CA SER A 465 -27.89 27.10 14.61
C SER A 465 -28.53 26.24 15.71
N ALA A 466 -27.98 26.25 16.93
CA ALA A 466 -28.46 25.47 18.07
C ALA A 466 -29.96 25.66 18.34
N LYS A 467 -30.44 26.90 18.30
CA LYS A 467 -31.86 27.25 18.46
C LYS A 467 -32.75 26.58 17.41
N ILE A 468 -32.41 26.75 16.13
CA ILE A 468 -33.13 26.12 15.00
C ILE A 468 -33.13 24.59 15.14
N ALA A 469 -32.00 23.98 15.52
CA ALA A 469 -31.91 22.54 15.71
C ALA A 469 -32.84 22.02 16.82
N LEU A 470 -32.92 22.74 17.95
CA LEU A 470 -33.85 22.43 19.04
C LEU A 470 -35.31 22.56 18.61
N GLU A 471 -35.65 23.62 17.87
CA GLU A 471 -37.01 23.85 17.37
C GLU A 471 -37.43 22.77 16.36
N ILE A 472 -36.55 22.38 15.43
CA ILE A 472 -36.82 21.26 14.50
C ILE A 472 -37.10 19.96 15.26
N SER A 473 -36.27 19.64 16.27
CA SER A 473 -36.47 18.44 17.09
C SER A 473 -37.81 18.44 17.82
N ARG A 474 -38.21 19.59 18.41
CA ARG A 474 -39.50 19.74 19.10
C ARG A 474 -40.70 19.68 18.17
N LEU A 475 -40.61 20.29 16.98
CA LEU A 475 -41.73 20.37 16.04
C LEU A 475 -41.98 19.06 15.29
N LEU A 476 -40.92 18.34 14.92
CA LEU A 476 -41.02 17.12 14.12
C LEU A 476 -40.88 15.83 14.94
N GLY A 477 -40.47 15.92 16.21
CA GLY A 477 -40.19 14.74 17.05
C GLY A 477 -38.94 13.97 16.64
N VAL A 478 -38.09 14.54 15.80
CA VAL A 478 -36.82 13.94 15.36
C VAL A 478 -35.72 14.17 16.41
N ALA A 479 -34.65 13.38 16.35
CA ALA A 479 -33.55 13.56 17.28
C ALA A 479 -32.83 14.92 17.07
N LEU A 480 -32.20 15.43 18.12
CA LEU A 480 -31.40 16.64 18.06
C LEU A 480 -30.25 16.50 17.05
N HIS A 481 -29.95 17.60 16.35
CA HIS A 481 -28.87 17.63 15.38
C HIS A 481 -27.53 17.17 15.99
N PRO A 482 -26.76 16.31 15.29
CA PRO A 482 -25.57 15.64 15.84
C PRO A 482 -24.44 16.60 16.25
N ARG A 483 -24.28 17.74 15.56
CA ARG A 483 -23.38 18.85 15.97
C ARG A 483 -23.54 19.25 17.44
N TYR A 484 -24.77 19.22 17.94
CA TYR A 484 -25.15 19.64 19.28
C TYR A 484 -25.40 18.45 20.23
N THR A 485 -24.97 17.25 19.85
CA THR A 485 -25.11 16.07 20.71
C THR A 485 -23.73 15.57 21.13
N TYR A 486 -23.44 15.70 22.42
CA TYR A 486 -22.12 15.41 23.01
C TYR A 486 -21.89 13.92 23.29
N PHE A 487 -20.69 13.57 23.71
CA PHE A 487 -20.27 12.17 23.93
C PHE A 487 -20.75 11.65 25.29
N TRP A 488 -22.06 11.62 25.49
CA TRP A 488 -22.70 11.26 26.75
C TRP A 488 -22.36 9.83 27.22
N ASN A 489 -22.16 8.90 26.29
CA ASN A 489 -21.73 7.54 26.62
C ASN A 489 -20.23 7.44 27.01
N GLY A 490 -19.45 8.53 26.91
CA GLY A 490 -18.04 8.59 27.33
C GLY A 490 -17.83 8.88 28.83
N ILE A 491 -18.91 9.20 29.55
CA ILE A 491 -18.92 9.46 30.99
C ILE A 491 -19.76 8.39 31.71
N THR A 492 -19.62 8.26 33.02
CA THR A 492 -20.46 7.35 33.83
C THR A 492 -21.79 8.00 34.22
N PHE A 493 -22.75 7.20 34.67
CA PHE A 493 -23.99 7.71 35.26
C PHE A 493 -23.72 8.67 36.45
N SER A 494 -22.78 8.30 37.34
CA SER A 494 -22.39 9.14 38.48
C SER A 494 -21.82 10.49 38.03
N GLN A 495 -20.98 10.50 36.99
CA GLN A 495 -20.44 11.72 36.42
C GLN A 495 -21.52 12.59 35.77
N LEU A 496 -22.50 11.98 35.09
CA LEU A 496 -23.64 12.71 34.53
C LEU A 496 -24.50 13.37 35.62
N GLN A 497 -24.74 12.66 36.73
CA GLN A 497 -25.47 13.19 37.87
C GLN A 497 -24.72 14.39 38.49
N ILE A 498 -23.42 14.23 38.76
CA ILE A 498 -22.55 15.29 39.29
C ILE A 498 -22.59 16.53 38.36
N LEU A 499 -22.49 16.32 37.04
CA LEU A 499 -22.53 17.40 36.06
C LEU A 499 -23.87 18.15 36.09
N ARG A 500 -24.99 17.42 36.16
CA ARG A 500 -26.34 18.02 36.23
C ARG A 500 -26.52 18.84 37.50
N GLU A 501 -26.19 18.28 38.66
CA GLU A 501 -26.30 18.96 39.95
C GLU A 501 -25.45 20.22 39.98
N TRP A 502 -24.23 20.16 39.44
CA TRP A 502 -23.34 21.30 39.32
C TRP A 502 -23.91 22.41 38.41
N ILE A 503 -24.51 22.08 37.26
CA ILE A 503 -25.15 23.08 36.38
C ILE A 503 -26.35 23.73 37.07
N ILE A 504 -27.16 22.96 37.79
CA ILE A 504 -28.33 23.49 38.53
C ILE A 504 -27.88 24.44 39.65
N GLN A 505 -26.84 24.09 40.39
CA GLN A 505 -26.39 24.87 41.55
C GLN A 505 -25.53 26.09 41.19
N SER A 506 -24.68 25.97 40.16
CA SER A 506 -23.68 27.00 39.83
C SER A 506 -23.97 27.78 38.54
N GLY A 507 -25.00 27.38 37.79
CA GLY A 507 -25.36 27.95 36.49
C GLY A 507 -25.95 29.35 36.59
N HIS A 508 -25.25 30.32 36.03
CA HIS A 508 -25.73 31.68 35.83
C HIS A 508 -26.16 31.85 34.36
N VAL A 509 -27.47 32.00 34.15
CA VAL A 509 -28.07 32.18 32.82
C VAL A 509 -28.28 33.66 32.57
N SER A 510 -27.77 34.17 31.46
CA SER A 510 -27.92 35.56 31.02
C SER A 510 -28.20 35.62 29.52
N ARG A 511 -28.59 36.79 29.00
CA ARG A 511 -28.67 37.03 27.55
C ARG A 511 -27.53 37.93 27.10
N ASN A 512 -26.94 37.63 25.95
CA ASN A 512 -25.90 38.47 25.35
C ASN A 512 -26.50 39.62 24.50
N ASP A 513 -25.63 40.47 23.94
CA ASP A 513 -26.02 41.62 23.10
C ASP A 513 -26.81 41.25 21.83
N LYS A 514 -26.84 39.96 21.47
CA LYS A 514 -27.59 39.41 20.32
C LYS A 514 -28.88 38.70 20.75
N ASP A 515 -29.29 38.85 22.01
CA ASP A 515 -30.45 38.20 22.62
C ASP A 515 -30.34 36.66 22.72
N GLU A 516 -29.13 36.10 22.68
CA GLU A 516 -28.88 34.66 22.81
C GLU A 516 -28.63 34.28 24.28
N ILE A 517 -29.10 33.10 24.69
CA ILE A 517 -28.91 32.58 26.04
C ILE A 517 -27.45 32.14 26.25
N VAL A 518 -26.84 32.61 27.34
CA VAL A 518 -25.47 32.27 27.75
C VAL A 518 -25.47 31.67 29.15
N LEU A 519 -24.93 30.46 29.28
CA LEU A 519 -24.71 29.76 30.53
C LEU A 519 -23.25 29.92 30.98
N LYS A 520 -23.05 30.43 32.19
CA LYS A 520 -21.75 30.45 32.87
C LYS A 520 -21.80 29.67 34.18
N CYS A 521 -20.85 28.77 34.39
CA CYS A 521 -20.77 27.95 35.60
C CYS A 521 -19.37 28.03 36.22
N GLY A 522 -19.24 28.04 37.55
CA GLY A 522 -17.94 28.07 38.24
C GLY A 522 -17.15 26.78 38.05
N THR A 523 -15.83 26.84 37.79
CA THR A 523 -15.04 25.66 37.40
C THR A 523 -14.40 24.91 38.58
N ASN A 524 -14.32 23.58 38.47
CA ASN A 524 -13.61 22.66 39.39
C ASN A 524 -12.85 21.62 38.52
N PRO A 525 -11.63 21.19 38.89
CA PRO A 525 -10.90 20.10 38.24
C PRO A 525 -11.70 18.83 37.90
N GLU A 526 -12.59 18.37 38.79
CA GLU A 526 -13.42 17.17 38.57
C GLU A 526 -14.45 17.38 37.46
N ILE A 527 -15.24 18.45 37.54
CA ILE A 527 -16.21 18.82 36.50
C ILE A 527 -15.52 19.08 35.18
N LYS A 528 -14.36 19.75 35.19
CA LYS A 528 -13.61 20.04 33.98
C LYS A 528 -13.24 18.76 33.23
N LYS A 529 -12.80 17.72 33.94
CA LYS A 529 -12.53 16.39 33.35
C LYS A 529 -13.79 15.74 32.77
N ILE A 530 -14.95 15.90 33.42
CA ILE A 530 -16.23 15.37 32.91
C ILE A 530 -16.61 16.09 31.60
N LEU A 531 -16.51 17.43 31.56
CA LEU A 531 -16.76 18.23 30.35
C LEU A 531 -15.80 17.85 29.21
N GLU A 532 -14.52 17.67 29.51
CA GLU A 532 -13.50 17.24 28.54
C GLU A 532 -13.79 15.83 28.00
N ARG A 533 -14.14 14.88 28.86
CA ARG A 533 -14.49 13.50 28.44
C ARG A 533 -15.77 13.44 27.60
N ALA A 534 -16.77 14.25 27.95
CA ALA A 534 -17.98 14.40 27.15
C ALA A 534 -17.77 15.23 25.87
N CYS A 535 -16.58 15.81 25.69
CA CYS A 535 -16.21 16.67 24.56
C CYS A 535 -17.16 17.87 24.38
N ILE A 536 -17.57 18.50 25.49
CA ILE A 536 -18.44 19.68 25.48
C ILE A 536 -17.59 20.94 25.26
N PRO A 537 -17.78 21.70 24.17
CA PRO A 537 -17.06 22.95 23.95
C PRO A 537 -17.36 24.00 25.04
N HIS A 538 -16.33 24.70 25.51
CA HIS A 538 -16.46 25.78 26.49
C HIS A 538 -15.20 26.67 26.53
N VAL A 539 -15.40 27.93 26.90
CA VAL A 539 -14.33 28.93 27.10
C VAL A 539 -14.14 29.19 28.59
N VAL A 540 -12.90 29.25 29.06
CA VAL A 540 -12.56 29.48 30.46
C VAL A 540 -12.27 30.96 30.71
N GLU A 541 -13.15 31.64 31.44
CA GLU A 541 -13.05 33.06 31.80
C GLU A 541 -13.01 33.21 33.32
N LYS A 542 -11.90 33.73 33.89
CA LYS A 542 -11.78 34.08 35.32
C LYS A 542 -12.25 32.98 36.29
N GLY A 543 -11.99 31.71 35.97
CA GLY A 543 -12.40 30.56 36.81
C GLY A 543 -13.86 30.11 36.60
N SER A 544 -14.51 30.54 35.52
CA SER A 544 -15.83 30.07 35.09
C SER A 544 -15.78 29.50 33.67
N CYS A 545 -16.62 28.50 33.39
CA CYS A 545 -16.83 27.94 32.06
C CYS A 545 -18.01 28.64 31.39
N ASN A 546 -17.78 29.23 30.22
CA ASN A 546 -18.78 29.85 29.35
C ASN A 546 -19.07 28.91 28.18
N PHE A 547 -20.33 28.49 28.03
CA PHE A 547 -20.74 27.49 27.04
C PHE A 547 -21.21 28.09 25.70
N GLN A 548 -21.34 29.41 25.58
CA GLN A 548 -21.65 30.11 24.33
C GLN A 548 -22.83 29.46 23.57
N GLU A 549 -22.65 29.03 22.31
CA GLU A 549 -23.68 28.39 21.47
C GLU A 549 -24.25 27.08 22.05
N GLU A 550 -23.54 26.44 22.98
CA GLU A 550 -23.94 25.18 23.63
C GLU A 550 -24.91 25.40 24.80
N SER A 551 -25.10 26.65 25.24
CA SER A 551 -25.86 27.00 26.44
C SER A 551 -27.31 26.51 26.36
N GLU A 552 -28.03 26.84 25.28
CA GLU A 552 -29.44 26.45 25.12
C GLU A 552 -29.61 24.92 25.05
N VAL A 553 -28.65 24.25 24.43
CA VAL A 553 -28.64 22.79 24.26
C VAL A 553 -28.43 22.10 25.60
N LEU A 554 -27.45 22.54 26.39
CA LEU A 554 -27.20 21.99 27.72
C LEU A 554 -28.39 22.18 28.65
N LEU A 555 -29.03 23.36 28.63
CA LEU A 555 -30.21 23.64 29.43
C LEU A 555 -31.40 22.74 29.02
N ALA A 556 -31.63 22.55 27.72
CA ALA A 556 -32.70 21.72 27.19
C ALA A 556 -32.50 20.23 27.45
N THR A 557 -31.26 19.74 27.34
CA THR A 557 -30.91 18.32 27.50
C THR A 557 -30.87 17.89 28.96
N LEU A 558 -30.34 18.73 29.85
CA LEU A 558 -30.26 18.44 31.29
C LEU A 558 -31.51 18.85 32.07
N SER A 559 -32.53 19.36 31.37
CA SER A 559 -33.81 19.82 31.94
C SER A 559 -33.62 20.79 33.10
N TRP A 560 -32.83 21.84 32.85
CA TRP A 560 -32.51 22.85 33.86
C TRP A 560 -33.76 23.56 34.41
N GLU A 561 -34.78 23.78 33.56
CA GLU A 561 -36.05 24.40 33.95
C GLU A 561 -36.88 23.54 34.93
N ASN A 562 -36.58 22.24 35.05
CA ASN A 562 -37.27 21.30 35.93
C ASN A 562 -36.29 20.60 36.89
N PRO A 563 -35.70 21.33 37.87
CA PRO A 563 -34.65 20.79 38.74
C PRO A 563 -35.12 19.60 39.59
N GLU A 564 -36.41 19.59 39.98
CA GLU A 564 -37.09 18.54 40.74
C GLU A 564 -37.11 17.17 40.04
N LYS A 565 -37.00 17.13 38.70
CA LYS A 565 -37.03 15.88 37.93
C LYS A 565 -35.77 15.07 38.22
N LYS A 566 -35.94 13.82 38.69
CA LYS A 566 -34.80 12.94 39.01
C LYS A 566 -34.25 12.26 37.75
N LEU A 567 -32.94 12.07 37.73
CA LEU A 567 -32.27 11.28 36.71
C LEU A 567 -32.44 9.79 37.03
N GLU A 568 -33.10 9.04 36.16
CA GLU A 568 -33.30 7.60 36.35
C GLU A 568 -32.10 6.80 35.85
N VAL A 569 -31.70 5.78 36.61
CA VAL A 569 -30.62 4.88 36.20
C VAL A 569 -31.10 4.01 35.05
N ALA A 570 -30.41 4.09 33.93
CA ALA A 570 -30.63 3.25 32.76
C ALA A 570 -29.32 2.55 32.36
N GLU A 571 -29.40 1.69 31.34
CA GLU A 571 -28.25 0.93 30.83
C GLU A 571 -27.09 1.82 30.34
N THR A 572 -27.39 3.00 29.79
CA THR A 572 -26.39 3.97 29.36
C THR A 572 -26.73 5.38 29.84
N PRO A 573 -25.73 6.26 30.05
CA PRO A 573 -25.96 7.65 30.43
C PRO A 573 -26.86 8.39 29.43
N LEU A 574 -26.73 8.10 28.13
CA LEU A 574 -27.59 8.68 27.10
C LEU A 574 -29.06 8.26 27.26
N LYS A 575 -29.35 7.00 27.60
CA LYS A 575 -30.73 6.54 27.85
C LYS A 575 -31.32 7.23 29.08
N SER A 576 -30.55 7.37 30.16
CA SER A 576 -30.93 8.16 31.33
C SER A 576 -31.22 9.62 30.96
N LEU A 577 -30.38 10.21 30.11
CA LEU A 577 -30.56 11.58 29.64
C LEU A 577 -31.80 11.74 28.75
N ASN A 578 -32.12 10.77 27.90
CA ASN A 578 -33.32 10.79 27.05
C ASN A 578 -34.63 10.76 27.83
N ALA A 579 -34.69 10.02 28.95
CA ALA A 579 -35.85 10.04 29.84
C ALA A 579 -36.05 11.42 30.52
N LEU A 580 -34.95 12.15 30.71
CA LEU A 580 -34.94 13.47 31.32
C LEU A 580 -35.25 14.58 30.31
N SER A 581 -34.51 14.61 29.20
CA SER A 581 -34.43 15.65 28.19
C SER A 581 -35.77 16.04 27.55
N THR A 582 -35.88 17.31 27.16
CA THR A 582 -37.02 17.84 26.39
C THR A 582 -36.96 17.49 24.90
N VAL A 583 -35.81 17.01 24.44
CA VAL A 583 -35.54 16.61 23.05
C VAL A 583 -34.95 15.20 23.02
N HIS A 584 -35.26 14.45 21.97
CA HIS A 584 -34.72 13.11 21.79
C HIS A 584 -33.26 13.19 21.32
N LEU A 585 -32.37 12.40 21.92
CA LEU A 585 -30.95 12.32 21.59
C LEU A 585 -30.60 10.93 21.06
N LYS A 586 -29.66 10.88 20.11
CA LYS A 586 -29.06 9.64 19.60
C LYS A 586 -27.57 9.66 19.84
N ASP A 587 -26.97 8.48 19.90
CA ASP A 587 -25.54 8.37 20.20
C ASP A 587 -24.69 8.87 19.03
N THR A 588 -23.88 9.90 19.29
CA THR A 588 -22.92 10.44 18.32
C THR A 588 -21.52 9.87 18.49
N ALA A 589 -21.27 8.99 19.47
CA ALA A 589 -19.96 8.46 19.81
C ALA A 589 -19.96 6.92 19.94
N SER A 590 -20.67 6.25 19.04
CA SER A 590 -20.93 4.81 19.14
C SER A 590 -19.66 3.95 19.04
N TYR A 591 -18.80 4.24 18.06
CA TYR A 591 -17.57 3.49 17.80
C TYR A 591 -16.40 4.37 17.40
N PHE A 592 -15.27 4.12 18.07
CA PHE A 592 -13.97 4.67 17.73
C PHE A 592 -13.07 3.59 17.13
N MET A 593 -12.12 4.00 16.31
CA MET A 593 -11.09 3.13 15.76
C MET A 593 -9.69 3.64 16.00
N GLY A 594 -8.81 2.67 16.23
CA GLY A 594 -7.39 2.87 16.32
C GLY A 594 -6.70 3.00 14.95
N THR A 595 -5.65 3.80 14.90
CA THR A 595 -4.74 3.84 13.75
C THR A 595 -3.33 4.26 14.13
N ARG A 596 -2.35 3.88 13.30
CA ARG A 596 -0.97 4.34 13.41
C ARG A 596 -0.38 4.63 12.03
N MET A 597 0.72 5.36 12.02
CA MET A 597 1.48 5.60 10.80
C MET A 597 2.05 4.28 10.23
N GLY A 598 1.71 4.00 8.98
CA GLY A 598 2.36 3.03 8.09
C GLY A 598 3.50 3.72 7.35
N ARG A 599 3.56 3.59 6.02
CA ARG A 599 4.58 4.23 5.16
C ARG A 599 4.28 5.71 4.88
N PRO A 600 5.31 6.57 4.76
CA PRO A 600 5.11 7.94 4.28
C PRO A 600 4.70 7.95 2.80
N GLU A 601 4.15 9.06 2.32
CA GLU A 601 3.81 9.24 0.90
C GLU A 601 5.06 9.12 -0.01
N LYS A 602 4.95 9.02 -1.34
CA LYS A 602 6.13 8.96 -2.23
C LYS A 602 5.87 9.66 -3.58
N ALA A 603 6.84 10.48 -3.98
CA ALA A 603 6.96 11.06 -5.32
C ALA A 603 8.45 11.29 -5.60
N LYS A 604 9.10 10.38 -6.33
CA LYS A 604 10.55 10.43 -6.57
C LYS A 604 10.99 9.65 -7.81
N GLU A 605 12.03 10.11 -8.48
CA GLU A 605 12.65 9.37 -9.57
C GLU A 605 13.22 8.01 -9.13
N ARG A 606 12.99 6.96 -9.94
CA ARG A 606 13.52 5.62 -9.65
C ARG A 606 15.00 5.56 -10.05
N LYS A 607 15.87 5.43 -9.05
CA LYS A 607 17.32 5.29 -9.23
C LYS A 607 17.76 3.89 -8.83
N MET A 608 18.53 3.24 -9.70
CA MET A 608 19.29 2.06 -9.30
C MET A 608 20.26 2.43 -8.16
N SER A 609 20.66 1.44 -7.35
CA SER A 609 21.70 1.61 -6.34
C SER A 609 22.96 0.86 -6.77
N PRO A 610 24.06 1.55 -7.13
CA PRO A 610 24.18 3.00 -7.33
C PRO A 610 23.49 3.50 -8.62
N PRO A 611 23.26 4.82 -8.78
CA PRO A 611 22.57 5.39 -9.94
C PRO A 611 23.33 5.17 -11.25
N VAL A 612 22.60 4.92 -12.35
CA VAL A 612 23.14 4.57 -13.67
C VAL A 612 22.49 5.44 -14.76
N HIS A 613 23.29 5.91 -15.72
CA HIS A 613 22.81 6.65 -16.92
C HIS A 613 22.68 5.73 -18.14
N GLY A 614 23.46 4.65 -18.24
CA GLY A 614 23.32 3.69 -19.33
C GLY A 614 23.84 2.29 -19.02
N LEU A 615 23.25 1.30 -19.69
CA LEU A 615 23.55 -0.12 -19.53
C LEU A 615 24.76 -0.52 -20.38
N PHE A 616 25.92 0.08 -20.08
CA PHE A 616 27.19 -0.22 -20.75
C PHE A 616 28.23 -0.74 -19.74
N PRO A 617 28.90 -1.88 -19.99
CA PRO A 617 29.87 -2.44 -19.06
C PRO A 617 31.20 -1.69 -19.11
N ILE A 618 31.73 -1.31 -17.94
CA ILE A 618 33.05 -0.63 -17.80
C ILE A 618 34.10 -1.47 -17.03
N GLY A 619 33.78 -2.73 -16.73
CA GLY A 619 34.68 -3.68 -16.06
C GLY A 619 34.63 -3.61 -14.52
N HIS A 620 35.22 -4.60 -13.87
CA HIS A 620 35.21 -4.73 -12.40
C HIS A 620 36.25 -3.85 -11.70
N ASP A 621 37.30 -3.45 -12.40
CA ASP A 621 38.40 -2.60 -11.91
C ASP A 621 38.06 -1.09 -11.93
N CYS A 622 36.77 -0.76 -12.03
CA CYS A 622 36.28 0.61 -12.01
C CYS A 622 36.07 1.13 -10.58
N ASN A 623 36.09 2.46 -10.44
CA ASN A 623 35.82 3.11 -9.16
C ASN A 623 34.40 2.82 -8.65
N ASN A 624 34.14 3.03 -7.35
CA ASN A 624 32.82 2.74 -6.75
C ASN A 624 31.68 3.56 -7.37
N GLN A 625 31.96 4.76 -7.90
CA GLN A 625 31.00 5.63 -8.58
C GLN A 625 30.69 5.19 -10.03
N ARG A 626 31.45 4.25 -10.59
CA ARG A 626 31.27 3.67 -11.94
C ARG A 626 31.23 4.73 -13.05
N ILE A 627 32.15 5.70 -12.97
CA ILE A 627 32.25 6.80 -13.94
C ILE A 627 33.03 6.32 -15.16
N LEU A 628 32.43 6.40 -16.34
CA LEU A 628 32.99 5.93 -17.60
C LEU A 628 34.25 6.71 -17.99
N GLN A 629 34.23 8.04 -17.85
CA GLN A 629 35.36 8.91 -18.22
C GLN A 629 36.66 8.55 -17.47
N LYS A 630 36.56 8.16 -16.20
CA LYS A 630 37.72 7.73 -15.40
C LYS A 630 38.34 6.42 -15.88
N GLN A 631 37.64 5.64 -16.73
CA GLN A 631 38.19 4.44 -17.35
C GLN A 631 38.83 4.70 -18.72
N LEU A 632 38.71 5.92 -19.28
CA LEU A 632 39.31 6.24 -20.58
C LEU A 632 40.84 6.17 -20.54
N GLU A 633 41.47 6.40 -19.38
CA GLU A 633 42.92 6.29 -19.17
C GLU A 633 43.48 4.91 -19.54
N LYS A 634 42.70 3.84 -19.34
CA LYS A 634 43.13 2.47 -19.64
C LYS A 634 43.13 2.14 -21.14
N LYS A 635 42.51 2.99 -21.97
CA LYS A 635 42.24 2.83 -23.43
C LYS A 635 41.40 1.59 -23.79
N PHE A 636 41.77 0.41 -23.30
CA PHE A 636 41.08 -0.86 -23.45
C PHE A 636 40.51 -1.34 -22.11
N ILE A 637 39.31 -1.92 -22.16
CA ILE A 637 38.68 -2.60 -21.03
C ILE A 637 38.37 -4.05 -21.40
N ASP A 638 38.49 -4.95 -20.43
CA ASP A 638 38.09 -6.35 -20.59
C ASP A 638 36.68 -6.53 -20.04
N VAL A 639 35.72 -6.78 -20.93
CA VAL A 639 34.30 -6.87 -20.61
C VAL A 639 33.63 -7.99 -21.37
N ASP A 640 32.62 -8.59 -20.75
CA ASP A 640 31.79 -9.63 -21.33
C ASP A 640 30.62 -9.00 -22.09
N VAL A 641 30.62 -9.16 -23.42
CA VAL A 641 29.68 -8.50 -24.34
C VAL A 641 29.29 -9.40 -25.50
N THR A 642 28.14 -9.11 -26.10
CA THR A 642 27.59 -9.85 -27.25
C THR A 642 28.56 -10.01 -28.44
N ASN A 643 28.39 -11.11 -29.17
CA ASN A 643 29.12 -11.51 -30.37
C ASN A 643 28.31 -11.19 -31.62
N LYS A 644 28.71 -10.14 -32.37
CA LYS A 644 28.11 -9.82 -33.66
C LYS A 644 29.14 -9.80 -34.79
N LEU A 645 28.82 -10.41 -35.93
CA LEU A 645 29.62 -10.47 -37.14
C LEU A 645 28.98 -9.62 -38.24
N CYS A 646 29.79 -8.84 -38.98
CA CYS A 646 29.34 -8.19 -40.21
C CYS A 646 29.43 -9.19 -41.38
N PRO A 647 28.32 -9.52 -42.08
CA PRO A 647 28.37 -10.42 -43.23
C PRO A 647 29.27 -9.91 -44.35
N LYS A 648 29.30 -8.59 -44.58
CA LYS A 648 30.05 -7.91 -45.66
C LYS A 648 31.51 -7.64 -45.32
N CYS A 649 31.80 -7.13 -44.12
CA CYS A 649 33.16 -6.73 -43.71
C CYS A 649 33.91 -7.81 -42.94
N LYS A 650 33.23 -8.86 -42.48
CA LYS A 650 33.74 -9.93 -41.61
C LYS A 650 34.34 -9.45 -40.28
N ILE A 651 34.03 -8.22 -39.85
CA ILE A 651 34.47 -7.65 -38.57
C ILE A 651 33.55 -8.14 -37.46
N ILE A 652 34.15 -8.60 -36.35
CA ILE A 652 33.43 -8.98 -35.13
C ILE A 652 33.38 -7.78 -34.17
N THR A 653 32.19 -7.41 -33.71
CA THR A 653 31.98 -6.31 -32.74
C THR A 653 30.80 -6.62 -31.81
N PHE A 654 30.44 -5.68 -30.93
CA PHE A 654 29.19 -5.69 -30.17
C PHE A 654 28.16 -4.67 -30.67
N TYR A 655 28.48 -3.87 -31.70
CA TYR A 655 27.58 -2.86 -32.24
C TYR A 655 26.48 -3.48 -33.10
N ASN A 656 25.28 -2.89 -33.05
CA ASN A 656 24.15 -3.29 -33.92
C ASN A 656 24.37 -2.92 -35.40
N LYS A 657 25.23 -1.93 -35.68
CA LYS A 657 25.67 -1.59 -37.05
C LYS A 657 27.17 -1.69 -37.21
N CYS A 658 27.57 -2.22 -38.37
CA CYS A 658 28.97 -2.29 -38.75
C CYS A 658 29.61 -0.90 -38.73
N PRO A 659 30.71 -0.68 -37.98
CA PRO A 659 31.39 0.61 -37.94
C PRO A 659 31.89 1.08 -39.33
N LYS A 660 32.26 0.13 -40.20
CA LYS A 660 32.84 0.35 -41.54
C LYS A 660 31.78 0.55 -42.63
N CYS A 661 30.90 -0.44 -42.87
CA CYS A 661 29.92 -0.38 -43.96
C CYS A 661 28.51 0.06 -43.55
N LYS A 662 28.25 0.28 -42.25
CA LYS A 662 26.92 0.61 -41.69
C LYS A 662 25.82 -0.43 -41.92
N GLY A 663 26.13 -1.58 -42.52
CA GLY A 663 25.21 -2.71 -42.66
C GLY A 663 24.83 -3.34 -41.31
N ALA A 664 23.78 -4.16 -41.35
CA ALA A 664 23.32 -4.97 -40.22
C ALA A 664 24.39 -5.98 -39.78
N MET A 665 24.32 -6.37 -38.52
CA MET A 665 25.25 -7.28 -37.88
C MET A 665 24.47 -8.50 -37.37
N GLU A 666 25.02 -9.70 -37.57
CA GLU A 666 24.38 -10.96 -37.17
C GLU A 666 25.01 -11.49 -35.89
N GLU A 667 24.18 -11.98 -34.98
CA GLU A 667 24.61 -12.61 -33.72
C GLU A 667 25.11 -14.03 -33.99
N PHE A 668 26.13 -14.46 -33.24
CA PHE A 668 26.63 -15.84 -33.35
C PHE A 668 27.03 -16.42 -32.00
N LEU A 669 26.92 -17.74 -31.89
CA LEU A 669 27.24 -18.49 -30.69
C LEU A 669 28.74 -18.80 -30.60
N ILE A 670 29.28 -18.76 -29.39
CA ILE A 670 30.66 -19.19 -29.07
C ILE A 670 30.61 -20.23 -27.95
N CYS A 671 31.44 -21.27 -28.05
CA CYS A 671 31.58 -22.25 -26.97
C CYS A 671 32.30 -21.62 -25.75
N PRO A 672 31.75 -21.69 -24.53
CA PRO A 672 32.35 -21.07 -23.34
C PRO A 672 33.67 -21.71 -22.92
N LYS A 673 33.95 -22.96 -23.36
CA LYS A 673 35.18 -23.69 -23.02
C LYS A 673 36.28 -23.52 -24.07
N CYS A 674 35.97 -23.77 -25.35
CA CYS A 674 36.98 -23.76 -26.41
C CYS A 674 37.02 -22.45 -27.23
N ASN A 675 36.11 -21.50 -26.97
CA ASN A 675 36.00 -20.20 -27.66
C ASN A 675 35.85 -20.26 -29.19
N LYS A 676 35.48 -21.42 -29.75
CA LYS A 676 35.17 -21.54 -31.18
C LYS A 676 33.73 -21.10 -31.46
N ALA A 677 33.53 -20.45 -32.61
CA ALA A 677 32.20 -20.11 -33.09
C ALA A 677 31.43 -21.39 -33.46
N ILE A 678 30.16 -21.45 -33.06
CA ILE A 678 29.25 -22.57 -33.35
C ILE A 678 28.38 -22.16 -34.54
N GLN A 679 28.28 -23.03 -35.54
CA GLN A 679 27.50 -22.79 -36.76
C GLN A 679 26.41 -23.86 -36.91
N GLY A 680 25.17 -23.41 -37.18
CA GLY A 680 24.04 -24.28 -37.51
C GLY A 680 23.51 -25.17 -36.36
N ARG A 681 24.02 -25.01 -35.13
CA ARG A 681 23.64 -25.79 -33.94
C ARG A 681 23.72 -24.92 -32.68
N THR A 682 23.14 -25.39 -31.58
CA THR A 682 23.23 -24.73 -30.26
C THR A 682 24.36 -25.28 -29.39
N THR A 683 24.82 -26.52 -29.64
CA THR A 683 25.84 -27.20 -28.85
C THR A 683 27.17 -27.31 -29.59
N CYS A 684 28.27 -27.25 -28.83
CA CYS A 684 29.61 -27.41 -29.36
C CYS A 684 29.96 -28.89 -29.56
N GLU A 685 30.24 -29.31 -30.79
CA GLU A 685 30.63 -30.70 -31.11
C GLU A 685 31.82 -31.21 -30.29
N ALA A 686 32.80 -30.34 -30.04
CA ALA A 686 34.03 -30.73 -29.34
C ALA A 686 33.90 -30.75 -27.81
N CYS A 687 32.87 -30.13 -27.24
CA CYS A 687 32.78 -29.94 -25.78
C CYS A 687 31.45 -30.41 -25.17
N GLY A 688 30.42 -30.67 -25.98
CA GLY A 688 29.08 -31.00 -25.51
C GLY A 688 28.37 -29.87 -24.76
N LEU A 689 28.97 -28.68 -24.69
CA LEU A 689 28.41 -27.52 -23.98
C LEU A 689 27.59 -26.65 -24.92
N GLU A 690 26.52 -26.05 -24.39
CA GLU A 690 25.74 -25.03 -25.07
C GLU A 690 26.57 -23.77 -25.36
N GLY A 691 26.33 -23.21 -26.55
CA GLY A 691 26.92 -21.96 -26.98
C GLY A 691 26.37 -20.75 -26.23
N GLN A 692 27.17 -19.69 -26.16
CA GLN A 692 26.78 -18.40 -25.60
C GLN A 692 26.90 -17.29 -26.65
N TYR A 693 25.94 -16.36 -26.64
CA TYR A 693 25.94 -15.18 -27.53
C TYR A 693 26.93 -14.09 -27.11
N HIS A 694 27.66 -14.29 -26.01
CA HIS A 694 28.60 -13.32 -25.47
C HIS A 694 29.95 -13.97 -25.19
N SER A 695 30.99 -13.14 -25.08
CA SER A 695 32.30 -13.57 -24.64
C SER A 695 33.08 -12.38 -24.08
N ARG A 696 34.11 -12.65 -23.27
CA ARG A 696 35.05 -11.62 -22.80
C ARG A 696 35.90 -11.11 -23.95
N LYS A 697 35.90 -9.79 -24.13
CA LYS A 697 36.64 -9.10 -25.20
C LYS A 697 37.33 -7.86 -24.67
N LYS A 698 38.48 -7.56 -25.28
CA LYS A 698 39.14 -6.26 -25.14
C LYS A 698 38.43 -5.22 -25.99
N VAL A 699 37.68 -4.33 -25.35
CA VAL A 699 36.95 -3.23 -26.01
C VAL A 699 37.77 -1.95 -25.93
N ASN A 700 37.97 -1.28 -27.08
CA ASN A 700 38.57 0.06 -27.14
C ASN A 700 37.54 1.10 -26.69
N LEU A 701 37.60 1.48 -25.42
CA LEU A 701 36.65 2.40 -24.80
C LEU A 701 36.77 3.82 -25.35
N VAL A 702 38.00 4.27 -25.65
CA VAL A 702 38.26 5.61 -26.22
C VAL A 702 37.62 5.75 -27.60
N TYR A 703 37.73 4.71 -28.45
CA TYR A 703 37.06 4.70 -29.75
C TYR A 703 35.54 4.73 -29.60
N ALA A 704 34.98 3.91 -28.71
CA ALA A 704 33.55 3.85 -28.48
C ALA A 704 32.99 5.20 -27.98
N PHE A 705 33.69 5.82 -27.02
CA PHE A 705 33.35 7.13 -26.47
C PHE A 705 33.40 8.22 -27.54
N ASN A 706 34.51 8.35 -28.27
CA ASN A 706 34.68 9.39 -29.30
C ASN A 706 33.74 9.20 -30.49
N ARG A 707 33.34 7.97 -30.80
CA ARG A 707 32.32 7.68 -31.81
C ARG A 707 30.95 8.19 -31.37
N ALA A 708 30.54 7.90 -30.13
CA ALA A 708 29.27 8.37 -29.59
C ALA A 708 29.25 9.91 -29.46
N LEU A 709 30.35 10.50 -28.97
CA LEU A 709 30.50 11.96 -28.81
C LEU A 709 30.34 12.72 -30.14
N ARG A 710 30.97 12.22 -31.22
CA ARG A 710 30.84 12.81 -32.57
C ARG A 710 29.41 12.75 -33.11
N LYS A 711 28.65 11.73 -32.72
CA LYS A 711 27.26 11.57 -33.15
C LYS A 711 26.33 12.53 -32.40
N ILE A 712 26.44 12.60 -31.08
CA ILE A 712 25.58 13.48 -30.28
C ILE A 712 25.94 14.97 -30.39
N ARG A 713 27.22 15.30 -30.64
CA ARG A 713 27.72 16.69 -30.76
C ARG A 713 27.34 17.58 -29.55
N LEU A 714 27.57 17.07 -28.35
CA LEU A 714 27.31 17.76 -27.07
C LEU A 714 28.48 17.60 -26.12
N LYS A 715 28.65 18.54 -25.19
CA LYS A 715 29.58 18.41 -24.07
C LYS A 715 28.93 17.53 -23.01
N VAL A 716 29.54 16.37 -22.73
CA VAL A 716 28.93 15.34 -21.87
C VAL A 716 29.53 15.39 -20.45
N PRO A 717 28.70 15.45 -19.39
CA PRO A 717 29.16 15.33 -18.00
C PRO A 717 29.55 13.89 -17.66
N ASP A 718 29.95 13.62 -16.42
CA ASP A 718 30.31 12.26 -15.98
C ASP A 718 29.16 11.25 -16.22
N VAL A 719 29.46 10.21 -17.00
CA VAL A 719 28.51 9.14 -17.36
C VAL A 719 28.69 7.98 -16.39
N LYS A 720 27.63 7.65 -15.64
CA LYS A 720 27.59 6.51 -14.73
C LYS A 720 27.12 5.27 -15.49
N ALA A 721 27.93 4.24 -15.49
CA ALA A 721 27.69 3.01 -16.24
C ALA A 721 27.61 1.79 -15.30
N VAL A 722 27.52 0.57 -15.85
CA VAL A 722 27.46 -0.67 -15.05
C VAL A 722 28.82 -1.38 -15.03
N LYS A 723 29.11 -2.14 -13.96
CA LYS A 723 30.37 -2.90 -13.87
C LYS A 723 30.43 -4.02 -14.92
N GLY A 724 29.30 -4.70 -15.10
CA GLY A 724 29.09 -5.77 -16.06
C GLY A 724 27.60 -5.91 -16.35
N LEU A 725 27.27 -6.53 -17.47
CA LEU A 725 25.88 -6.76 -17.87
C LEU A 725 25.33 -8.01 -17.18
N SER A 726 24.10 -7.92 -16.69
CA SER A 726 23.41 -9.04 -16.04
C SER A 726 22.49 -9.80 -17.00
N SER A 727 22.24 -9.29 -18.20
CA SER A 727 21.38 -9.95 -19.18
C SER A 727 22.01 -11.21 -19.75
N GLU A 728 21.18 -12.08 -20.32
CA GLU A 728 21.58 -13.33 -20.96
C GLU A 728 22.48 -13.08 -22.16
N TYR A 729 22.07 -12.16 -23.05
CA TYR A 729 22.81 -11.82 -24.26
C TYR A 729 24.02 -10.92 -24.03
N LYS A 730 24.16 -10.33 -22.83
CA LYS A 730 25.16 -9.29 -22.51
C LYS A 730 25.26 -8.22 -23.59
N MET A 731 24.12 -7.77 -24.12
CA MET A 731 24.11 -6.71 -25.14
C MET A 731 24.22 -5.33 -24.48
N PRO A 732 25.27 -4.55 -24.78
CA PRO A 732 25.39 -3.19 -24.24
C PRO A 732 24.38 -2.25 -24.88
N GLU A 733 23.82 -1.34 -24.09
CA GLU A 733 23.07 -0.21 -24.61
C GLU A 733 23.99 0.75 -25.39
N PRO A 734 23.52 1.37 -26.50
CA PRO A 734 24.29 2.39 -27.21
C PRO A 734 24.75 3.53 -26.29
N LEU A 735 26.05 3.83 -26.32
CA LEU A 735 26.66 4.86 -25.47
C LEU A 735 26.03 6.24 -25.69
N GLU A 736 25.53 6.52 -26.90
CA GLU A 736 24.83 7.75 -27.21
C GLU A 736 23.64 7.97 -26.27
N LYS A 737 22.86 6.92 -25.94
CA LYS A 737 21.75 7.02 -24.98
C LYS A 737 22.27 7.36 -23.58
N ALA A 738 23.32 6.68 -23.13
CA ALA A 738 23.94 6.91 -21.82
C ALA A 738 24.47 8.34 -21.64
N MET A 739 25.14 8.87 -22.67
CA MET A 739 25.67 10.24 -22.68
C MET A 739 24.55 11.28 -22.65
N MET A 740 23.48 11.03 -23.40
CA MET A 740 22.31 11.92 -23.44
C MET A 740 21.57 11.91 -22.10
N ARG A 741 21.37 10.73 -21.49
CA ARG A 741 20.80 10.63 -20.14
C ARG A 741 21.64 11.38 -19.10
N ALA A 742 22.96 11.28 -19.18
CA ALA A 742 23.87 12.02 -18.31
C ALA A 742 23.76 13.55 -18.52
N TYR A 743 23.65 14.00 -19.77
CA TYR A 743 23.48 15.42 -20.11
C TYR A 743 22.19 16.03 -19.52
N PHE A 744 21.08 15.28 -19.56
CA PHE A 744 19.80 15.72 -18.99
C PHE A 744 19.60 15.37 -17.50
N ASP A 745 20.57 14.69 -16.88
CA ASP A 745 20.47 14.20 -15.49
C ASP A 745 19.21 13.36 -15.26
N VAL A 746 19.03 12.34 -16.10
CA VAL A 746 17.99 11.30 -15.99
C VAL A 746 18.64 9.93 -15.85
N PHE A 747 17.96 9.01 -15.16
CA PHE A 747 18.52 7.72 -14.76
C PHE A 747 17.74 6.57 -15.38
N VAL A 748 18.47 5.56 -15.83
CA VAL A 748 17.92 4.38 -16.48
C VAL A 748 17.65 3.29 -15.43
N TYR A 749 16.58 2.51 -15.65
CA TYR A 749 16.34 1.26 -14.95
C TYR A 749 16.93 0.07 -15.71
N LYS A 750 16.76 -1.14 -15.18
CA LYS A 750 17.44 -2.36 -15.69
C LYS A 750 17.01 -2.76 -17.10
N ASP A 751 15.84 -2.31 -17.54
CA ASP A 751 15.22 -2.63 -18.82
C ASP A 751 15.41 -1.54 -19.89
N GLY A 752 16.15 -0.47 -19.56
CA GLY A 752 16.39 0.66 -20.46
C GLY A 752 15.43 1.85 -20.29
N THR A 753 14.36 1.69 -19.50
CA THR A 753 13.34 2.73 -19.28
C THR A 753 13.69 3.72 -18.17
N ILE A 754 13.00 4.85 -18.13
CA ILE A 754 13.11 5.91 -17.12
C ILE A 754 11.78 6.01 -16.36
N ARG A 755 11.84 5.99 -15.03
CA ARG A 755 10.63 5.91 -14.19
C ARG A 755 10.58 6.95 -13.09
N PHE A 756 9.37 7.35 -12.75
CA PHE A 756 9.06 8.18 -11.59
C PHE A 756 8.07 7.44 -10.70
N ASP A 757 8.45 7.18 -9.44
CA ASP A 757 7.61 6.47 -8.49
C ASP A 757 6.64 7.43 -7.80
N THR A 758 5.35 7.10 -7.79
CA THR A 758 4.29 7.83 -7.07
C THR A 758 3.49 6.89 -6.18
N GLY A 759 3.11 7.34 -4.98
CA GLY A 759 2.08 6.66 -4.20
C GLY A 759 0.74 6.74 -4.94
N ASP A 760 0.02 5.63 -5.01
CA ASP A 760 -1.27 5.54 -5.68
C ASP A 760 -2.40 6.04 -4.77
N CYS A 761 -3.21 6.97 -5.26
CA CYS A 761 -4.38 7.46 -4.53
C CYS A 761 -5.62 7.43 -5.42
N PRO A 762 -6.78 7.00 -4.90
CA PRO A 762 -8.00 6.96 -5.67
C PRO A 762 -8.56 8.37 -5.86
N LEU A 763 -9.18 8.60 -7.02
CA LEU A 763 -9.91 9.80 -7.34
C LEU A 763 -11.02 9.46 -8.33
N THR A 764 -12.24 9.92 -8.06
CA THR A 764 -13.38 9.76 -8.97
C THR A 764 -13.86 11.08 -9.51
N HIS A 765 -13.71 12.18 -8.77
CA HIS A 765 -14.10 13.51 -9.25
C HIS A 765 -13.11 14.59 -8.85
N PHE A 766 -12.99 15.62 -9.69
CA PHE A 766 -12.11 16.76 -9.49
C PHE A 766 -12.79 18.05 -9.98
N THR A 767 -12.25 19.20 -9.60
CA THR A 767 -12.59 20.51 -10.18
C THR A 767 -11.40 21.02 -11.01
N PRO A 768 -11.64 21.78 -12.10
CA PRO A 768 -10.56 22.37 -12.88
C PRO A 768 -9.55 23.18 -12.03
N ARG A 769 -10.06 23.90 -11.02
CA ARG A 769 -9.24 24.70 -10.09
C ARG A 769 -8.23 23.86 -9.30
N GLU A 770 -8.63 22.68 -8.81
CA GLU A 770 -7.75 21.84 -8.00
C GLU A 770 -6.55 21.29 -8.75
N ILE A 771 -6.75 21.03 -10.04
CA ILE A 771 -5.74 20.43 -10.91
C ILE A 771 -4.94 21.48 -11.68
N GLY A 772 -5.33 22.75 -11.57
CA GLY A 772 -4.67 23.90 -12.19
C GLY A 772 -4.85 23.96 -13.71
N VAL A 773 -6.00 23.52 -14.23
CA VAL A 773 -6.25 23.43 -15.67
C VAL A 773 -7.45 24.31 -16.05
N ALA A 774 -7.34 24.98 -17.19
CA ALA A 774 -8.40 25.83 -17.71
C ALA A 774 -9.59 25.00 -18.23
N VAL A 775 -10.79 25.57 -18.19
CA VAL A 775 -12.02 24.89 -18.64
C VAL A 775 -11.92 24.52 -20.12
N GLU A 776 -11.34 25.40 -20.94
CA GLU A 776 -11.17 25.20 -22.39
C GLU A 776 -10.27 24.00 -22.71
N ASP A 777 -9.23 23.79 -21.90
CA ASP A 777 -8.33 22.64 -22.05
C ASP A 777 -9.06 21.33 -21.74
N LEU A 778 -9.88 21.31 -20.68
CA LEU A 778 -10.68 20.14 -20.32
C LEU A 778 -11.76 19.82 -21.36
N LEU A 779 -12.40 20.85 -21.93
CA LEU A 779 -13.31 20.70 -23.06
C LEU A 779 -12.61 20.05 -24.25
N SER A 780 -11.38 20.47 -24.56
CA SER A 780 -10.56 19.86 -25.64
C SER A 780 -10.18 18.40 -25.36
N LEU A 781 -10.01 18.03 -24.08
CA LEU A 781 -9.74 16.66 -23.63
C LEU A 781 -11.00 15.77 -23.59
N GLY A 782 -12.18 16.36 -23.86
CA GLY A 782 -13.46 15.67 -23.98
C GLY A 782 -14.32 15.68 -22.72
N TYR A 783 -14.08 16.58 -21.77
CA TYR A 783 -14.94 16.80 -20.59
C TYR A 783 -15.96 17.89 -20.91
N LYS A 784 -17.19 17.48 -21.27
CA LYS A 784 -18.24 18.41 -21.73
C LYS A 784 -19.24 18.81 -20.65
N LYS A 785 -19.41 17.95 -19.64
CA LYS A 785 -20.41 18.09 -18.58
C LYS A 785 -19.76 17.92 -17.22
N ASP A 786 -20.37 18.53 -16.21
CA ASP A 786 -20.08 18.28 -14.81
C ASP A 786 -20.75 16.98 -14.32
N ALA A 787 -20.48 16.60 -13.07
CA ALA A 787 -20.98 15.37 -12.44
C ALA A 787 -22.51 15.32 -12.29
N ARG A 788 -23.18 16.47 -12.38
CA ARG A 788 -24.64 16.60 -12.33
C ARG A 788 -25.27 16.62 -13.74
N GLY A 789 -24.45 16.55 -14.78
CA GLY A 789 -24.88 16.56 -16.18
C GLY A 789 -25.03 17.96 -16.80
N ASN A 790 -24.69 19.03 -16.07
CA ASN A 790 -24.75 20.39 -16.60
C ASN A 790 -23.53 20.68 -17.50
N PRO A 791 -23.63 21.59 -18.49
CA PRO A 791 -22.48 22.01 -19.29
C PRO A 791 -21.33 22.56 -18.44
N LEU A 792 -20.09 22.18 -18.78
CA LEU A 792 -18.90 22.68 -18.11
C LEU A 792 -18.61 24.13 -18.55
N THR A 793 -18.68 25.07 -17.61
CA THR A 793 -18.55 26.52 -17.82
C THR A 793 -17.65 27.22 -16.80
N ASN A 794 -17.46 26.64 -15.61
CA ASN A 794 -16.74 27.24 -14.47
C ASN A 794 -15.71 26.27 -13.87
N SER A 795 -14.61 26.81 -13.34
CA SER A 795 -13.54 26.08 -12.66
C SER A 795 -13.89 25.46 -11.31
N GLU A 796 -15.03 25.81 -10.71
CA GLU A 796 -15.52 25.21 -9.44
C GLU A 796 -16.48 24.03 -9.66
N GLN A 797 -16.90 23.77 -10.90
CA GLN A 797 -17.74 22.61 -11.20
C GLN A 797 -16.98 21.30 -10.96
N VAL A 798 -17.64 20.37 -10.26
CA VAL A 798 -17.11 19.03 -10.01
C VAL A 798 -17.35 18.16 -11.24
N ILE A 799 -16.28 17.57 -11.77
CA ILE A 799 -16.26 16.76 -12.98
C ILE A 799 -15.92 15.31 -12.60
N GLU A 800 -16.61 14.35 -13.18
CA GLU A 800 -16.28 12.92 -13.07
C GLU A 800 -15.02 12.60 -13.88
N LEU A 801 -14.04 11.96 -13.25
CA LEU A 801 -12.76 11.57 -13.85
C LEU A 801 -12.96 10.35 -14.76
N LYS A 802 -12.53 10.45 -16.02
CA LYS A 802 -12.51 9.29 -16.92
C LYS A 802 -11.49 8.25 -16.45
N ILE A 803 -11.81 6.97 -16.61
CA ILE A 803 -11.06 5.85 -16.02
C ILE A 803 -9.54 5.93 -16.23
N GLN A 804 -9.06 6.19 -17.45
CA GLN A 804 -7.63 6.18 -17.78
C GLN A 804 -6.95 7.56 -17.69
N ASP A 805 -7.66 8.57 -17.20
CA ASP A 805 -7.08 9.90 -16.97
C ASP A 805 -6.44 9.97 -15.59
N VAL A 806 -5.29 10.64 -15.50
CA VAL A 806 -4.47 10.68 -14.28
C VAL A 806 -4.04 12.10 -13.93
N LEU A 807 -3.87 12.36 -12.63
CA LEU A 807 -3.20 13.55 -12.12
C LEU A 807 -1.85 13.16 -11.51
N LEU A 808 -0.80 13.81 -11.97
CA LEU A 808 0.55 13.57 -11.48
C LEU A 808 0.96 14.60 -10.44
N PRO A 809 1.88 14.29 -9.52
CA PRO A 809 2.34 15.28 -8.56
C PRO A 809 3.19 16.34 -9.25
N LYS A 810 3.03 17.62 -8.89
CA LYS A 810 3.85 18.73 -9.44
C LYS A 810 5.35 18.51 -9.24
N SER A 811 5.75 17.75 -8.22
CA SER A 811 7.15 17.35 -8.01
C SER A 811 7.72 16.48 -9.14
N SER A 812 6.87 15.79 -9.91
CA SER A 812 7.29 14.98 -11.08
C SER A 812 7.66 15.82 -12.31
N LEU A 813 7.07 17.02 -12.45
CA LEU A 813 7.23 17.88 -13.63
C LEU A 813 8.71 18.13 -13.95
N LYS A 814 9.51 18.51 -12.94
CA LYS A 814 10.94 18.79 -13.13
C LYS A 814 11.68 17.59 -13.74
N TYR A 815 11.29 16.37 -13.37
CA TYR A 815 11.89 15.16 -13.91
C TYR A 815 11.35 14.87 -15.32
N PHE A 816 10.03 14.91 -15.54
CA PHE A 816 9.46 14.67 -16.87
C PHE A 816 9.84 15.72 -17.92
N PHE A 817 10.10 16.97 -17.55
CA PHE A 817 10.70 17.97 -18.44
C PHE A 817 12.09 17.52 -18.94
N LYS A 818 12.89 16.90 -18.07
CA LYS A 818 14.19 16.36 -18.47
C LYS A 818 14.02 15.13 -19.36
N VAL A 819 13.08 14.25 -19.03
CA VAL A 819 12.82 13.01 -19.79
C VAL A 819 12.29 13.33 -21.19
N SER A 820 11.30 14.22 -21.33
CA SER A 820 10.76 14.64 -22.63
C SER A 820 11.85 15.25 -23.52
N ARG A 821 12.66 16.18 -22.98
CA ARG A 821 13.80 16.77 -23.71
C ARG A 821 14.86 15.73 -24.07
N PHE A 822 15.11 14.76 -23.20
CA PHE A 822 15.99 13.64 -23.51
C PHE A 822 15.46 12.84 -24.71
N ILE A 823 14.16 12.50 -24.73
CA ILE A 823 13.54 11.74 -25.82
C ILE A 823 13.60 12.53 -27.12
N ASP A 824 13.20 13.80 -27.11
CA ASP A 824 13.22 14.68 -28.30
C ASP A 824 14.64 14.80 -28.87
N GLN A 825 15.63 15.05 -28.02
CA GLN A 825 17.01 15.18 -28.48
C GLN A 825 17.61 13.82 -28.87
N LEU A 826 17.13 12.72 -28.32
CA LEU A 826 17.49 11.38 -28.75
C LEU A 826 16.94 11.10 -30.16
N LEU A 827 15.67 11.44 -30.43
CA LEU A 827 15.06 11.36 -31.76
C LEU A 827 15.85 12.18 -32.78
N VAL A 828 16.17 13.44 -32.48
CA VAL A 828 16.90 14.32 -33.40
C VAL A 828 18.34 13.85 -33.63
N ARG A 829 19.13 13.66 -32.56
CA ARG A 829 20.59 13.49 -32.68
C ARG A 829 21.02 12.05 -32.95
N VAL A 830 20.28 11.07 -32.42
CA VAL A 830 20.66 9.65 -32.53
C VAL A 830 19.89 8.97 -33.65
N TYR A 831 18.60 9.25 -33.74
CA TYR A 831 17.74 8.66 -34.76
C TYR A 831 17.65 9.51 -36.02
N GLY A 832 17.78 10.84 -35.97
CA GLY A 832 17.52 11.72 -37.12
C GLY A 832 16.03 11.73 -37.48
N MET A 833 15.20 12.07 -36.49
CA MET A 833 13.74 12.20 -36.58
C MET A 833 13.33 13.53 -35.94
N GLU A 834 12.12 14.00 -36.24
CA GLU A 834 11.54 15.17 -35.60
C GLU A 834 11.31 14.94 -34.09
N PRO A 835 11.41 15.99 -33.27
CA PRO A 835 11.05 15.91 -31.85
C PRO A 835 9.54 15.64 -31.70
N TYR A 836 9.17 14.90 -30.65
CA TYR A 836 7.79 14.47 -30.43
C TYR A 836 7.07 15.32 -29.38
N TYR A 837 7.69 15.52 -28.21
CA TYR A 837 7.05 16.15 -27.07
C TYR A 837 7.05 17.68 -27.18
N ASN A 838 8.19 18.30 -27.49
CA ASN A 838 8.34 19.76 -27.62
C ASN A 838 7.81 20.57 -26.42
N ILE A 839 7.87 19.99 -25.21
CA ILE A 839 7.27 20.55 -24.00
C ILE A 839 8.08 21.76 -23.51
N LYS A 840 7.38 22.89 -23.32
CA LYS A 840 7.90 24.17 -22.81
C LYS A 840 7.31 24.53 -21.46
N SER A 841 6.08 24.10 -21.18
CA SER A 841 5.30 24.45 -19.99
C SER A 841 4.54 23.25 -19.40
N GLU A 842 3.98 23.42 -18.20
CA GLU A 842 3.15 22.40 -17.52
C GLU A 842 1.92 22.01 -18.36
N ARG A 843 1.31 22.99 -19.04
CA ARG A 843 0.14 22.81 -19.92
C ARG A 843 0.44 21.89 -21.10
N ASP A 844 1.68 21.87 -21.60
CA ASP A 844 2.05 21.05 -22.75
C ASP A 844 2.07 19.55 -22.43
N PHE A 845 2.03 19.15 -21.14
CA PHE A 845 1.87 17.75 -20.75
C PHE A 845 0.44 17.23 -20.92
N LEU A 846 -0.56 18.11 -21.02
CA LEU A 846 -1.96 17.71 -21.09
C LEU A 846 -2.22 16.88 -22.35
N GLY A 847 -2.89 15.75 -22.19
CA GLY A 847 -3.21 14.82 -23.27
C GLY A 847 -2.07 13.86 -23.64
N HIS A 848 -0.84 14.08 -23.18
CA HIS A 848 0.23 13.11 -23.41
C HIS A 848 0.02 11.81 -22.62
N LEU A 849 0.40 10.71 -23.26
CA LEU A 849 0.23 9.37 -22.71
C LEU A 849 1.41 8.99 -21.81
N ILE A 850 1.07 8.26 -20.75
CA ILE A 850 1.98 7.60 -19.83
C ILE A 850 1.71 6.09 -19.82
N VAL A 851 2.66 5.35 -19.29
CA VAL A 851 2.45 3.97 -18.84
C VAL A 851 2.56 3.95 -17.32
N GLY A 852 1.49 3.56 -16.65
CA GLY A 852 1.53 3.21 -15.24
C GLY A 852 1.92 1.74 -15.09
N LEU A 853 2.95 1.46 -14.28
CA LEU A 853 3.47 0.11 -14.08
C LEU A 853 3.68 -0.16 -12.59
N ALA A 854 2.96 -1.15 -12.08
CA ALA A 854 3.06 -1.57 -10.69
C ALA A 854 4.28 -2.50 -10.47
N PRO A 855 4.96 -2.42 -9.32
CA PRO A 855 5.91 -3.43 -8.88
C PRO A 855 5.33 -4.85 -8.97
N HIS A 856 6.17 -5.84 -9.29
CA HIS A 856 5.80 -7.26 -9.45
C HIS A 856 4.89 -7.61 -10.64
N THR A 857 4.44 -6.62 -11.41
CA THR A 857 3.66 -6.82 -12.63
C THR A 857 4.53 -6.80 -13.89
N SER A 858 4.01 -7.34 -14.99
CA SER A 858 4.65 -7.28 -16.32
C SER A 858 3.78 -6.62 -17.40
N ALA A 859 2.57 -6.17 -17.01
CA ALA A 859 1.66 -5.42 -17.86
C ALA A 859 1.56 -3.98 -17.35
N GLY A 860 1.96 -3.01 -18.18
CA GLY A 860 1.69 -1.60 -17.94
C GLY A 860 0.29 -1.22 -18.40
N VAL A 861 -0.28 -0.15 -17.86
CA VAL A 861 -1.57 0.39 -18.31
C VAL A 861 -1.36 1.78 -18.87
N ALA A 862 -1.85 2.02 -20.08
CA ALA A 862 -1.79 3.33 -20.70
C ALA A 862 -2.73 4.29 -19.96
N GLY A 863 -2.21 5.47 -19.60
CA GLY A 863 -2.99 6.55 -19.00
C GLY A 863 -2.73 7.88 -19.70
N ARG A 864 -3.59 8.87 -19.49
CA ARG A 864 -3.49 10.19 -20.10
C ARG A 864 -3.39 11.26 -19.01
N ILE A 865 -2.41 12.15 -19.14
CA ILE A 865 -2.22 13.25 -18.17
C ILE A 865 -3.30 14.30 -18.44
N ILE A 866 -4.08 14.66 -17.41
CA ILE A 866 -5.08 15.73 -17.50
C ILE A 866 -4.85 16.89 -16.55
N GLY A 867 -3.85 16.80 -15.66
CA GLY A 867 -3.53 17.86 -14.71
C GLY A 867 -2.54 17.42 -13.64
N PHE A 868 -2.28 18.31 -12.67
CA PHE A 868 -1.29 18.07 -11.63
C PHE A 868 -1.81 18.39 -10.23
N THR A 869 -1.41 17.59 -9.26
CA THR A 869 -1.69 17.81 -7.84
C THR A 869 -0.49 18.41 -7.11
N SER A 870 -0.76 19.24 -6.11
CA SER A 870 0.28 19.74 -5.20
C SER A 870 0.72 18.71 -4.15
N GLY A 871 -0.05 17.63 -3.96
CA GLY A 871 0.33 16.49 -3.13
C GLY A 871 1.45 15.67 -3.77
N ASN A 872 2.14 14.86 -2.97
CA ASN A 872 3.16 13.92 -3.46
C ASN A 872 2.57 12.53 -3.72
N VAL A 873 1.52 12.49 -4.55
CA VAL A 873 0.77 11.29 -4.92
C VAL A 873 0.36 11.33 -6.38
N GLY A 874 0.10 10.18 -6.98
CA GLY A 874 -0.55 10.05 -8.28
C GLY A 874 -2.03 9.73 -8.10
N TYR A 875 -2.91 10.64 -8.51
CA TYR A 875 -4.36 10.39 -8.51
C TYR A 875 -4.78 9.72 -9.81
N ALA A 876 -5.63 8.70 -9.68
CA ALA A 876 -6.32 8.09 -10.81
C ALA A 876 -7.61 7.41 -10.33
N HIS A 877 -8.44 7.01 -11.29
CA HIS A 877 -9.62 6.20 -11.00
C HIS A 877 -9.24 4.88 -10.29
N THR A 878 -10.05 4.41 -9.33
CA THR A 878 -9.79 3.14 -8.62
C THR A 878 -9.64 1.97 -9.59
N THR A 879 -10.46 1.92 -10.65
CA THR A 879 -10.33 0.92 -11.72
C THR A 879 -8.97 0.98 -12.44
N PHE A 880 -8.38 2.16 -12.63
CA PHE A 880 -7.04 2.28 -13.24
C PHE A 880 -5.94 1.75 -12.32
N HIS A 881 -6.10 1.94 -11.00
CA HIS A 881 -5.22 1.33 -10.00
C HIS A 881 -5.39 -0.19 -9.96
N ALA A 882 -6.63 -0.68 -9.93
CA ALA A 882 -6.93 -2.11 -9.98
C ALA A 882 -6.47 -2.79 -11.27
N ALA A 883 -6.52 -2.12 -12.42
CA ALA A 883 -5.97 -2.64 -13.68
C ALA A 883 -4.45 -2.88 -13.63
N LYS A 884 -3.76 -2.17 -12.73
CA LYS A 884 -2.33 -2.37 -12.42
C LYS A 884 -2.13 -3.32 -11.23
N ARG A 885 -3.19 -3.95 -10.75
CA ARG A 885 -3.23 -4.83 -9.58
C ARG A 885 -2.87 -4.12 -8.27
N ARG A 886 -3.49 -2.95 -8.06
CA ARG A 886 -3.32 -2.08 -6.89
C ARG A 886 -4.65 -1.73 -6.25
N ASN A 887 -4.64 -1.71 -4.91
CA ASN A 887 -5.82 -1.49 -4.08
C ASN A 887 -5.78 -0.11 -3.39
N CYS A 888 -4.74 0.69 -3.63
CA CYS A 888 -4.49 1.98 -2.98
C CYS A 888 -4.34 1.92 -1.45
N ASP A 889 -3.81 0.82 -0.91
CA ASP A 889 -3.60 0.65 0.53
C ASP A 889 -2.24 1.22 1.02
N GLY A 890 -1.58 2.05 0.20
CA GLY A 890 -0.23 2.59 0.41
C GLY A 890 0.83 1.95 -0.48
N ASP A 891 0.42 1.57 -1.68
CA ASP A 891 1.26 1.04 -2.73
C ASP A 891 1.93 2.16 -3.53
N GLU A 892 2.78 1.78 -4.47
CA GLU A 892 3.54 2.70 -5.29
C GLU A 892 3.56 2.22 -6.73
N ASP A 893 3.40 3.13 -7.68
CA ASP A 893 3.48 2.86 -9.11
C ASP A 893 4.64 3.59 -9.75
N GLY A 894 5.25 2.95 -10.74
CA GLY A 894 6.18 3.60 -11.65
C GLY A 894 5.41 4.24 -12.81
N ILE A 895 5.56 5.55 -12.97
CA ILE A 895 5.03 6.31 -14.10
C ILE A 895 6.15 6.52 -15.12
N LEU A 896 5.88 6.16 -16.37
CA LEU A 896 6.79 6.29 -17.50
C LEU A 896 6.13 7.11 -18.61
N LEU A 897 6.90 7.92 -19.33
CA LEU A 897 6.40 8.54 -20.57
C LEU A 897 6.25 7.45 -21.63
N PHE A 898 5.11 7.43 -22.34
CA PHE A 898 4.78 6.32 -23.25
C PHE A 898 5.86 6.07 -24.32
N LEU A 899 6.39 7.12 -24.94
CA LEU A 899 7.41 7.00 -25.98
C LEU A 899 8.78 6.54 -25.44
N ASP A 900 9.07 6.78 -24.15
CA ASP A 900 10.28 6.24 -23.52
C ASP A 900 10.25 4.71 -23.50
N VAL A 901 9.10 4.14 -23.16
CA VAL A 901 8.89 2.69 -23.15
C VAL A 901 9.12 2.12 -24.54
N ILE A 902 8.43 2.67 -25.55
CA ILE A 902 8.52 2.17 -26.92
C ILE A 902 9.94 2.30 -27.51
N LEU A 903 10.69 3.33 -27.14
CA LEU A 903 12.00 3.62 -27.73
C LEU A 903 13.18 2.98 -27.00
N ASN A 904 13.09 2.82 -25.68
CA ASN A 904 14.25 2.49 -24.84
C ASN A 904 14.13 1.16 -24.11
N PHE A 905 12.93 0.58 -24.00
CA PHE A 905 12.77 -0.77 -23.46
C PHE A 905 13.41 -1.82 -24.40
N SER A 906 14.06 -2.83 -23.82
CA SER A 906 14.45 -4.03 -24.57
C SER A 906 14.53 -5.29 -23.72
N ARG A 907 14.06 -6.44 -24.24
CA ARG A 907 14.17 -7.74 -23.56
C ARG A 907 15.64 -8.18 -23.44
N TYR A 908 16.50 -7.73 -24.35
CA TYR A 908 17.95 -8.00 -24.33
C TYR A 908 18.70 -7.36 -23.15
N TYR A 909 18.07 -6.39 -22.48
CA TYR A 909 18.62 -5.74 -21.28
C TYR A 909 18.20 -6.42 -19.98
N LEU A 910 17.13 -7.22 -20.01
CA LEU A 910 16.61 -7.87 -18.82
C LEU A 910 17.64 -8.84 -18.21
N PRO A 911 17.86 -8.80 -16.89
CA PRO A 911 18.73 -9.75 -16.22
C PRO A 911 18.30 -11.20 -16.48
N SER A 912 19.26 -12.14 -16.57
CA SER A 912 18.97 -13.56 -16.77
C SER A 912 18.53 -14.31 -15.50
N ARG A 913 18.32 -13.60 -14.39
CA ARG A 913 17.97 -14.20 -13.09
C ARG A 913 16.46 -14.29 -12.95
N ILE A 914 15.98 -15.30 -12.24
CA ILE A 914 14.56 -15.42 -11.91
C ILE A 914 14.09 -14.17 -11.16
N GLY A 915 12.95 -13.61 -11.58
CA GLY A 915 12.39 -12.37 -11.05
C GLY A 915 12.81 -11.10 -11.79
N ALA A 916 13.43 -11.22 -12.96
CA ALA A 916 13.94 -10.11 -13.75
C ALA A 916 12.91 -9.50 -14.71
N LYS A 917 11.91 -10.28 -15.12
CA LYS A 917 10.76 -9.83 -15.92
C LYS A 917 9.70 -9.15 -15.04
N MET A 918 9.74 -9.35 -13.72
CA MET A 918 8.97 -8.54 -12.78
C MET A 918 9.27 -7.04 -12.97
N ASP A 919 8.24 -6.21 -12.82
CA ASP A 919 8.37 -4.76 -12.87
C ASP A 919 8.94 -4.30 -14.24
N THR A 920 8.50 -4.91 -15.34
CA THR A 920 8.91 -4.55 -16.72
C THR A 920 7.69 -4.43 -17.65
N PRO A 921 7.65 -3.47 -18.59
CA PRO A 921 6.50 -3.29 -19.48
C PRO A 921 6.58 -4.26 -20.68
N LEU A 922 6.34 -5.56 -20.45
CA LEU A 922 6.31 -6.56 -21.53
C LEU A 922 5.09 -6.37 -22.45
N VAL A 923 3.97 -5.97 -21.85
CA VAL A 923 2.72 -5.62 -22.55
C VAL A 923 2.17 -4.31 -21.98
N ILE A 924 1.49 -3.52 -22.80
CA ILE A 924 0.73 -2.34 -22.37
C ILE A 924 -0.75 -2.56 -22.69
N SER A 925 -1.61 -2.45 -21.68
CA SER A 925 -3.05 -2.37 -21.86
C SER A 925 -3.42 -0.98 -22.35
N ASN A 926 -3.95 -0.87 -23.57
CA ASN A 926 -4.40 0.42 -24.12
C ASN A 926 -5.81 0.80 -23.66
N ARG A 927 -6.61 -0.18 -23.25
CA ARG A 927 -7.97 -0.02 -22.76
C ARG A 927 -8.10 -0.67 -21.38
N VAL A 928 -8.83 -0.02 -20.49
CA VAL A 928 -9.24 -0.59 -19.19
C VAL A 928 -10.72 -0.91 -19.26
N VAL A 929 -11.07 -2.17 -19.03
CA VAL A 929 -12.46 -2.64 -18.94
C VAL A 929 -12.71 -3.01 -17.47
N PRO A 930 -13.57 -2.29 -16.73
CA PRO A 930 -13.84 -2.57 -15.31
C PRO A 930 -14.20 -4.03 -15.00
N GLU A 931 -14.92 -4.70 -15.88
CA GLU A 931 -15.24 -6.14 -15.72
C GLU A 931 -14.00 -7.04 -15.68
N GLU A 932 -12.92 -6.64 -16.34
CA GLU A 932 -11.68 -7.42 -16.48
C GLU A 932 -10.63 -7.10 -15.40
N VAL A 933 -10.85 -6.09 -14.56
CA VAL A 933 -9.91 -5.73 -13.48
C VAL A 933 -10.19 -6.51 -12.20
N ASP A 934 -9.30 -6.37 -11.24
CA ASP A 934 -9.41 -6.99 -9.93
C ASP A 934 -10.78 -6.69 -9.26
N SER A 935 -11.42 -7.74 -8.72
CA SER A 935 -12.76 -7.68 -8.14
C SER A 935 -12.88 -6.73 -6.96
N GLU A 936 -11.76 -6.42 -6.30
CA GLU A 936 -11.72 -5.44 -5.22
C GLU A 936 -12.28 -4.07 -5.67
N ALA A 937 -11.98 -3.62 -6.89
CA ALA A 937 -12.52 -2.36 -7.41
C ALA A 937 -14.02 -2.38 -7.69
N HIS A 938 -14.63 -3.56 -7.78
CA HIS A 938 -16.07 -3.72 -8.00
C HIS A 938 -16.85 -3.33 -6.74
N ASN A 939 -16.24 -3.43 -5.56
CA ASN A 939 -16.89 -3.12 -4.28
C ASN A 939 -16.98 -1.62 -3.98
N VAL A 940 -16.39 -0.75 -4.80
CA VAL A 940 -16.49 0.71 -4.61
C VAL A 940 -17.95 1.15 -4.69
N ASP A 941 -18.44 1.86 -3.67
CA ASP A 941 -19.78 2.41 -3.62
C ASP A 941 -19.97 3.57 -4.61
N SER A 942 -21.13 3.57 -5.27
CA SER A 942 -21.47 4.49 -6.38
C SER A 942 -22.68 5.39 -6.10
N SER A 943 -23.19 5.34 -4.87
CA SER A 943 -24.38 6.07 -4.42
C SER A 943 -24.05 7.52 -4.05
N TRP A 944 -24.96 8.46 -4.34
CA TRP A 944 -24.84 9.87 -3.94
C TRP A 944 -25.21 10.12 -2.48
N MET A 945 -25.94 9.20 -1.85
CA MET A 945 -26.33 9.23 -0.44
C MET A 945 -26.64 7.81 0.00
N TYR A 946 -26.33 7.44 1.25
CA TYR A 946 -26.79 6.18 1.81
C TYR A 946 -28.22 6.31 2.35
N PRO A 947 -29.07 5.28 2.16
CA PRO A 947 -30.48 5.33 2.57
C PRO A 947 -30.64 5.28 4.09
N LEU A 948 -31.77 5.79 4.60
CA LEU A 948 -32.11 5.78 6.03
C LEU A 948 -32.05 4.36 6.62
N GLU A 949 -32.56 3.38 5.87
CA GLU A 949 -32.61 1.97 6.24
C GLU A 949 -31.21 1.40 6.51
N PHE A 950 -30.15 1.91 5.86
CA PHE A 950 -28.78 1.50 6.12
C PHE A 950 -28.34 1.91 7.53
N TYR A 951 -28.60 3.17 7.92
CA TYR A 951 -28.21 3.69 9.22
C TYR A 951 -28.96 2.99 10.36
N GLU A 952 -30.25 2.73 10.18
CA GLU A 952 -31.06 1.98 11.15
C GLU A 952 -30.58 0.52 11.27
N SER A 953 -30.34 -0.15 10.14
CA SER A 953 -29.87 -1.53 10.12
C SER A 953 -28.46 -1.68 10.71
N SER A 954 -27.61 -0.65 10.61
CA SER A 954 -26.24 -0.68 11.16
C SER A 954 -26.21 -0.96 12.67
N GLN A 955 -27.27 -0.58 13.40
CA GLN A 955 -27.38 -0.73 14.85
C GLN A 955 -27.41 -2.20 15.30
N SER A 956 -27.79 -3.14 14.42
CA SER A 956 -27.89 -4.58 14.73
C SER A 956 -26.65 -5.40 14.33
N TYR A 957 -25.53 -4.76 14.00
CA TYR A 957 -24.28 -5.40 13.56
C TYR A 957 -24.42 -6.38 12.36
N PRO A 958 -25.13 -6.02 11.28
CA PRO A 958 -25.33 -6.93 10.16
C PRO A 958 -24.00 -7.23 9.46
N ASN A 959 -23.91 -8.40 8.82
CA ASN A 959 -22.82 -8.64 7.87
C ASN A 959 -22.99 -7.68 6.67
N ALA A 960 -21.90 -7.08 6.18
CA ALA A 960 -21.95 -6.14 5.07
C ALA A 960 -22.72 -6.68 3.86
N LYS A 961 -22.54 -7.97 3.52
CA LYS A 961 -23.22 -8.62 2.39
C LYS A 961 -24.75 -8.61 2.52
N ALA A 962 -25.29 -8.62 3.74
CA ALA A 962 -26.74 -8.55 3.97
C ALA A 962 -27.34 -7.21 3.52
N LEU A 963 -26.53 -6.14 3.51
CA LEU A 963 -26.94 -4.79 3.10
C LEU A 963 -26.61 -4.48 1.63
N SER A 964 -26.07 -5.44 0.86
CA SER A 964 -25.65 -5.23 -0.54
C SER A 964 -26.78 -4.73 -1.45
N LYS A 965 -28.04 -5.02 -1.11
CA LYS A 965 -29.21 -4.53 -1.88
C LYS A 965 -29.54 -3.05 -1.63
N LEU A 966 -28.99 -2.44 -0.57
CA LEU A 966 -29.28 -1.07 -0.18
C LEU A 966 -28.31 -0.05 -0.78
N ILE A 967 -27.08 -0.47 -1.09
CA ILE A 967 -26.01 0.40 -1.57
C ILE A 967 -25.48 -0.17 -2.88
N GLU A 968 -25.65 0.60 -3.96
CA GLU A 968 -25.15 0.22 -5.28
C GLU A 968 -23.62 0.37 -5.37
N THR A 969 -22.96 -0.66 -5.88
CA THR A 969 -21.52 -0.72 -6.10
C THR A 969 -21.18 -0.69 -7.60
N VAL A 970 -19.90 -0.46 -7.93
CA VAL A 970 -19.42 -0.56 -9.32
C VAL A 970 -19.68 -1.96 -9.90
N GLY A 971 -19.63 -3.00 -9.07
CA GLY A 971 -19.93 -4.39 -9.43
C GLY A 971 -21.32 -4.59 -10.00
N ASP A 972 -22.31 -3.85 -9.47
CA ASP A 972 -23.70 -3.91 -9.93
C ASP A 972 -23.91 -3.29 -11.33
N ARG A 973 -22.91 -2.56 -11.83
CA ARG A 973 -22.95 -1.86 -13.12
C ARG A 973 -22.14 -2.53 -14.23
N LEU A 974 -21.41 -3.60 -13.91
CA LEU A 974 -20.57 -4.33 -14.87
C LEU A 974 -21.39 -4.88 -16.05
N GLY A 975 -20.75 -5.00 -17.21
CA GLY A 975 -21.42 -5.42 -18.46
C GLY A 975 -22.29 -4.35 -19.12
N SER A 976 -22.47 -3.17 -18.51
CA SER A 976 -23.20 -2.03 -19.07
C SER A 976 -22.29 -0.83 -19.36
N GLU A 977 -22.75 0.19 -20.09
CA GLU A 977 -21.99 1.44 -20.28
C GLU A 977 -21.77 2.21 -18.95
N ARG A 978 -22.63 1.99 -17.95
CA ARG A 978 -22.56 2.64 -16.63
C ARG A 978 -21.38 2.17 -15.77
N GLN A 979 -20.62 1.18 -16.20
CA GLN A 979 -19.37 0.81 -15.54
C GLN A 979 -18.28 1.88 -15.66
N TYR A 980 -18.42 2.81 -16.63
CA TYR A 980 -17.42 3.84 -16.94
C TYR A 980 -17.72 5.21 -16.34
N GLU A 981 -18.99 5.50 -16.02
CA GLU A 981 -19.46 6.83 -15.63
C GLU A 981 -20.70 6.77 -14.72
N GLY A 982 -21.04 7.89 -14.09
CA GLY A 982 -22.14 8.04 -13.15
C GLY A 982 -21.81 7.57 -11.72
N ILE A 983 -20.54 7.45 -11.33
CA ILE A 983 -20.11 6.91 -10.03
C ILE A 983 -20.24 7.97 -8.92
N GLY A 984 -21.40 8.08 -8.30
CA GLY A 984 -21.69 9.09 -7.26
C GLY A 984 -20.86 8.92 -5.98
N TYR A 985 -20.72 10.01 -5.22
CA TYR A 985 -20.04 10.06 -3.93
C TYR A 985 -20.94 10.72 -2.88
N THR A 986 -20.80 10.36 -1.60
CA THR A 986 -21.71 10.84 -0.55
C THR A 986 -21.23 12.11 0.16
N HIS A 987 -19.91 12.35 0.20
CA HIS A 987 -19.33 13.48 0.94
C HIS A 987 -18.56 14.42 0.02
N PRO A 988 -18.87 15.73 -0.02
CA PRO A 988 -18.05 16.69 -0.72
C PRO A 988 -16.69 16.87 -0.03
N THR A 989 -15.77 17.53 -0.72
CA THR A 989 -14.56 18.10 -0.11
C THR A 989 -14.25 19.38 -0.86
N THR A 990 -13.90 20.47 -0.16
CA THR A 990 -13.59 21.74 -0.83
C THR A 990 -12.37 21.61 -1.72
N SER A 991 -11.36 20.85 -1.27
CA SER A 991 -10.19 20.55 -2.10
C SER A 991 -9.55 19.20 -1.79
N ILE A 992 -9.29 18.42 -2.84
CA ILE A 992 -8.44 17.22 -2.78
C ILE A 992 -7.00 17.53 -2.32
N ASN A 993 -6.62 18.81 -2.30
CA ASN A 993 -5.31 19.33 -1.94
C ASN A 993 -5.28 19.97 -0.53
N MET A 994 -6.26 19.82 0.34
CA MET A 994 -6.27 20.61 1.59
C MET A 994 -5.35 20.12 2.72
N GLY A 995 -4.84 18.90 2.65
CA GLY A 995 -3.95 18.33 3.68
C GLY A 995 -2.47 18.76 3.58
N PRO A 996 -1.67 18.44 4.61
CA PRO A 996 -0.21 18.57 4.56
C PRO A 996 0.39 17.83 3.34
N LYS A 997 1.29 18.49 2.61
CA LYS A 997 1.88 17.97 1.35
C LYS A 997 2.99 16.96 1.54
N VAL A 998 3.67 17.05 2.68
CA VAL A 998 4.84 16.25 3.03
C VAL A 998 4.73 15.93 4.50
N THR A 999 4.79 14.64 4.82
CA THR A 999 4.78 14.18 6.21
C THR A 999 5.97 14.72 6.99
N ALA A 1000 5.76 15.01 8.29
CA ALA A 1000 6.84 15.36 9.21
C ALA A 1000 7.98 14.32 9.21
N TYR A 1001 7.65 13.04 9.04
CA TYR A 1001 8.65 11.95 8.98
C TYR A 1001 9.73 12.16 7.92
N LYS A 1002 9.40 12.79 6.79
CA LYS A 1002 10.37 13.10 5.72
C LYS A 1002 11.09 14.42 5.94
N LYS A 1003 10.44 15.38 6.62
CA LYS A 1003 11.05 16.69 6.91
C LYS A 1003 12.13 16.58 7.99
N LEU A 1004 11.89 15.75 9.01
CA LEU A 1004 12.85 15.46 10.07
C LEU A 1004 14.04 14.68 9.52
N GLN A 1005 15.26 15.14 9.82
CA GLN A 1005 16.48 14.62 9.20
C GLN A 1005 17.00 13.40 9.95
N SER A 1006 17.13 13.52 11.28
CA SER A 1006 17.69 12.47 12.12
C SER A 1006 16.63 11.48 12.60
N MET A 1007 17.05 10.26 12.92
CA MET A 1007 16.14 9.25 13.50
C MET A 1007 15.72 9.63 14.93
N GLU A 1008 16.61 10.30 15.67
CA GLU A 1008 16.35 10.78 17.02
C GLU A 1008 15.24 11.83 17.04
N GLU A 1009 15.30 12.85 16.16
CA GLU A 1009 14.24 13.83 16.00
C GLU A 1009 12.88 13.18 15.73
N LYS A 1010 12.84 12.15 14.87
CA LYS A 1010 11.60 11.44 14.53
C LYS A 1010 11.02 10.70 15.73
N ILE A 1011 11.87 10.11 16.56
CA ILE A 1011 11.46 9.41 17.79
C ILE A 1011 10.92 10.40 18.82
N LEU A 1012 11.64 11.51 19.04
CA LEU A 1012 11.21 12.55 19.98
C LEU A 1012 9.89 13.18 19.54
N ALA A 1013 9.73 13.48 18.24
CA ALA A 1013 8.48 13.98 17.69
C ALA A 1013 7.33 12.97 17.81
N GLN A 1014 7.60 11.68 17.58
CA GLN A 1014 6.63 10.61 17.79
C GLN A 1014 6.10 10.59 19.24
N PHE A 1015 6.99 10.66 20.25
CA PHE A 1015 6.58 10.63 21.65
C PHE A 1015 5.96 11.96 22.12
N ALA A 1016 6.42 13.09 21.59
CA ALA A 1016 5.79 14.38 21.84
C ALA A 1016 4.35 14.42 21.34
N LEU A 1017 4.06 13.80 20.20
CA LEU A 1017 2.70 13.66 19.68
C LEU A 1017 1.85 12.72 20.55
N ALA A 1018 2.41 11.59 21.00
CA ALA A 1018 1.71 10.64 21.85
C ALA A 1018 1.10 11.30 23.10
N ARG A 1019 1.88 12.18 23.75
CA ARG A 1019 1.44 12.94 24.95
C ARG A 1019 0.34 13.96 24.70
N LYS A 1020 0.15 14.38 23.45
CA LYS A 1020 -0.89 15.34 23.07
C LYS A 1020 -2.21 14.67 22.73
N ILE A 1021 -2.28 13.34 22.59
CA ILE A 1021 -3.49 12.66 22.13
C ILE A 1021 -4.07 11.86 23.29
N ALA A 1022 -5.29 12.21 23.71
CA ALA A 1022 -5.98 11.53 24.81
C ALA A 1022 -6.20 10.02 24.54
N ALA A 1023 -6.40 9.65 23.28
CA ALA A 1023 -6.55 8.27 22.82
C ALA A 1023 -5.23 7.47 22.75
N VAL A 1024 -4.10 8.04 23.16
CA VAL A 1024 -2.78 7.40 23.11
C VAL A 1024 -2.15 7.27 24.50
N ASP A 1025 -1.97 6.03 24.97
CA ASP A 1025 -1.07 5.69 26.08
C ASP A 1025 0.39 5.83 25.62
N ASP A 1026 1.06 6.89 26.07
CA ASP A 1026 2.44 7.18 25.71
C ASP A 1026 3.44 6.16 26.29
N VAL A 1027 3.14 5.58 27.45
CA VAL A 1027 3.95 4.53 28.10
C VAL A 1027 3.90 3.24 27.28
N ASP A 1028 2.72 2.80 26.86
CA ASP A 1028 2.57 1.59 26.03
C ASP A 1028 3.27 1.77 24.68
N GLN A 1029 3.13 2.94 24.04
CA GLN A 1029 3.81 3.23 22.79
C GLN A 1029 5.33 3.14 22.93
N VAL A 1030 5.92 3.72 23.98
CA VAL A 1030 7.36 3.63 24.25
C VAL A 1030 7.78 2.17 24.46
N LYS A 1031 7.04 1.42 25.28
CA LYS A 1031 7.29 0.00 25.53
C LYS A 1031 7.32 -0.80 24.23
N ARG A 1032 6.34 -0.62 23.34
CA ARG A 1032 6.26 -1.33 22.06
C ARG A 1032 7.41 -0.99 21.13
N VAL A 1033 7.80 0.28 21.02
CA VAL A 1033 8.95 0.69 20.19
C VAL A 1033 10.24 0.03 20.69
N ILE A 1034 10.44 -0.02 22.02
CA ILE A 1034 11.60 -0.67 22.63
C ILE A 1034 11.59 -2.17 22.31
N GLN A 1035 10.47 -2.85 22.50
CA GLN A 1035 10.38 -4.30 22.34
C GLN A 1035 10.40 -4.76 20.87
N ALA A 1036 9.72 -4.06 19.98
CA ALA A 1036 9.56 -4.45 18.58
C ALA A 1036 10.69 -3.94 17.67
N HIS A 1037 11.37 -2.84 18.03
CA HIS A 1037 12.35 -2.22 17.16
C HIS A 1037 13.73 -2.05 17.82
N PHE A 1038 13.85 -1.36 18.96
CA PHE A 1038 15.17 -1.05 19.53
C PHE A 1038 15.91 -2.29 20.04
N MET A 1039 15.26 -3.11 20.87
CA MET A 1039 15.90 -4.29 21.46
C MET A 1039 16.31 -5.33 20.40
N PRO A 1040 15.46 -5.70 19.42
CA PRO A 1040 15.87 -6.59 18.34
C PRO A 1040 17.03 -6.03 17.50
N ASP A 1041 17.04 -4.73 17.20
CA ASP A 1041 18.11 -4.10 16.41
C ASP A 1041 19.44 -4.07 17.19
N ILE A 1042 19.43 -3.66 18.46
CA ILE A 1042 20.64 -3.63 19.30
C ILE A 1042 21.21 -5.05 19.44
N MET A 1043 20.39 -6.04 19.78
CA MET A 1043 20.82 -7.43 19.95
C MET A 1043 21.27 -8.06 18.62
N GLY A 1044 20.56 -7.78 17.52
CA GLY A 1044 20.89 -8.26 16.18
C GLY A 1044 22.21 -7.69 15.68
N ASN A 1045 22.44 -6.39 15.88
CA ASN A 1045 23.70 -5.72 15.53
C ASN A 1045 24.84 -6.21 16.43
N LEU A 1046 24.61 -6.44 17.73
CA LEU A 1046 25.61 -7.00 18.63
C LEU A 1046 26.03 -8.42 18.22
N ARG A 1047 25.07 -9.29 17.87
CA ARG A 1047 25.33 -10.63 17.35
C ARG A 1047 26.05 -10.60 16.00
N SER A 1048 25.65 -9.69 15.11
CA SER A 1048 26.30 -9.50 13.81
C SER A 1048 27.73 -9.02 13.98
N PHE A 1049 27.98 -8.12 14.94
CA PHE A 1049 29.31 -7.60 15.25
C PHE A 1049 30.24 -8.68 15.81
N SER A 1050 29.76 -9.58 16.65
CA SER A 1050 30.58 -10.68 17.20
C SER A 1050 30.90 -11.77 16.18
N THR A 1051 30.07 -11.91 15.13
CA THR A 1051 30.23 -12.93 14.07
C THR A 1051 30.69 -12.36 12.72
N GLN A 1052 31.06 -11.07 12.69
CA GLN A 1052 31.31 -10.35 11.44
C GLN A 1052 32.53 -10.83 10.66
N SER A 1053 32.55 -10.48 9.38
CA SER A 1053 33.73 -10.58 8.53
C SER A 1053 34.47 -9.24 8.42
N PHE A 1054 35.68 -9.28 7.87
CA PHE A 1054 36.54 -8.12 7.66
C PHE A 1054 36.63 -7.85 6.16
N ARG A 1055 36.66 -6.58 5.76
CA ARG A 1055 36.75 -6.20 4.35
C ARG A 1055 37.89 -5.23 4.11
N CYS A 1056 38.71 -5.49 3.10
CA CYS A 1056 39.67 -4.50 2.62
C CYS A 1056 38.94 -3.39 1.85
N THR A 1057 39.15 -2.12 2.21
CA THR A 1057 38.48 -0.99 1.52
C THR A 1057 38.98 -0.76 0.08
N LYS A 1058 40.21 -1.17 -0.22
CA LYS A 1058 40.85 -0.99 -1.53
C LYS A 1058 40.41 -2.04 -2.56
N CYS A 1059 40.47 -3.33 -2.20
CA CYS A 1059 40.18 -4.42 -3.14
C CYS A 1059 38.89 -5.20 -2.84
N ASN A 1060 38.16 -4.83 -1.78
CA ASN A 1060 36.93 -5.48 -1.31
C ASN A 1060 37.06 -6.98 -0.98
N ALA A 1061 38.28 -7.51 -0.85
CA ALA A 1061 38.49 -8.86 -0.34
C ALA A 1061 37.87 -9.00 1.06
N LYS A 1062 37.09 -10.05 1.25
CA LYS A 1062 36.43 -10.38 2.52
C LYS A 1062 37.20 -11.50 3.20
N TYR A 1063 37.45 -11.34 4.49
CA TYR A 1063 38.12 -12.33 5.33
C TYR A 1063 37.21 -12.67 6.50
N ARG A 1064 37.01 -13.96 6.77
CA ARG A 1064 36.24 -14.40 7.95
C ARG A 1064 36.91 -14.00 9.27
N ARG A 1065 38.24 -13.93 9.27
CA ARG A 1065 39.08 -13.52 10.41
C ARG A 1065 40.08 -12.46 9.93
N PRO A 1066 40.53 -11.55 10.79
CA PRO A 1066 41.52 -10.56 10.39
C PRO A 1066 42.85 -11.30 10.09
N PRO A 1067 43.52 -11.03 8.96
CA PRO A 1067 44.86 -11.54 8.70
C PRO A 1067 45.82 -11.08 9.81
N LEU A 1068 46.60 -12.00 10.39
CA LEU A 1068 47.54 -11.69 11.48
C LEU A 1068 48.57 -10.61 11.08
N LYS A 1069 48.90 -10.52 9.78
CA LYS A 1069 49.79 -9.48 9.23
C LYS A 1069 49.20 -8.06 9.31
N GLY A 1070 47.92 -7.91 9.68
CA GLY A 1070 47.22 -6.62 9.69
C GLY A 1070 46.98 -6.01 8.30
N THR A 1071 47.38 -6.70 7.24
CA THR A 1071 47.32 -6.23 5.84
C THR A 1071 46.53 -7.20 4.97
N CYS A 1072 45.95 -6.68 3.90
CA CYS A 1072 45.17 -7.46 2.96
C CYS A 1072 46.07 -8.40 2.15
N LEU A 1073 45.82 -9.70 2.25
CA LEU A 1073 46.57 -10.73 1.53
C LEU A 1073 46.52 -10.60 0.00
N LYS A 1074 45.52 -9.88 -0.55
CA LYS A 1074 45.34 -9.71 -2.00
C LYS A 1074 46.02 -8.46 -2.56
N CYS A 1075 46.07 -7.36 -1.81
CA CYS A 1075 46.55 -6.06 -2.31
C CYS A 1075 47.56 -5.35 -1.41
N GLY A 1076 47.99 -5.97 -0.32
CA GLY A 1076 48.98 -5.45 0.62
C GLY A 1076 48.54 -4.27 1.49
N SER A 1077 47.33 -3.73 1.29
CA SER A 1077 46.85 -2.57 2.06
C SER A 1077 46.50 -2.94 3.51
N ASP A 1078 46.89 -2.07 4.42
CA ASP A 1078 46.52 -1.98 5.85
C ASP A 1078 45.05 -1.63 6.12
N SER A 1079 44.28 -1.24 5.09
CA SER A 1079 42.90 -0.75 5.22
C SER A 1079 41.84 -1.86 5.36
N ILE A 1080 42.03 -2.76 6.32
CA ILE A 1080 41.04 -3.79 6.67
C ILE A 1080 40.10 -3.21 7.72
N VAL A 1081 38.81 -3.12 7.36
CA VAL A 1081 37.78 -2.58 8.24
C VAL A 1081 36.78 -3.66 8.64
N LEU A 1082 36.18 -3.46 9.80
CA LEU A 1082 35.01 -4.20 10.27
C LEU A 1082 33.85 -4.00 9.28
N THR A 1083 33.08 -5.06 9.02
CA THR A 1083 31.87 -4.95 8.17
C THR A 1083 30.69 -4.34 8.92
N VAL A 1084 30.67 -4.47 10.26
CA VAL A 1084 29.71 -3.86 11.17
C VAL A 1084 30.48 -2.95 12.13
N ALA A 1085 30.19 -1.65 12.10
CA ALA A 1085 30.87 -0.68 12.94
C ALA A 1085 30.26 -0.63 14.37
N PRO A 1086 31.03 -0.38 15.43
CA PRO A 1086 30.50 -0.28 16.80
C PRO A 1086 29.37 0.76 16.95
N GLY A 1087 29.40 1.82 16.15
CA GLY A 1087 28.37 2.87 16.14
C GLY A 1087 26.98 2.36 15.75
N SER A 1088 26.87 1.28 14.97
CA SER A 1088 25.56 0.73 14.60
C SER A 1088 24.85 0.09 15.80
N ILE A 1089 25.60 -0.43 16.78
CA ILE A 1089 25.04 -1.02 18.01
C ILE A 1089 24.57 0.08 18.95
N LYS A 1090 25.35 1.17 19.09
CA LYS A 1090 25.07 2.26 20.04
C LYS A 1090 23.90 3.16 19.62
N LYS A 1091 23.57 3.17 18.32
CA LYS A 1091 22.60 4.09 17.71
C LYS A 1091 21.29 4.27 18.49
N TYR A 1092 20.73 3.19 19.03
CA TYR A 1092 19.47 3.22 19.80
C TYR A 1092 19.65 3.03 21.31
N LEU A 1093 20.84 2.68 21.77
CA LEU A 1093 21.07 2.36 23.19
C LEU A 1093 20.86 3.60 24.06
N GLU A 1094 21.47 4.73 23.70
CA GLU A 1094 21.36 6.00 24.45
C GLU A 1094 19.91 6.48 24.53
N ILE A 1095 19.18 6.45 23.41
CA ILE A 1095 17.76 6.81 23.36
C ILE A 1095 16.94 5.85 24.24
N THR A 1096 17.20 4.54 24.18
CA THR A 1096 16.48 3.54 24.98
C THR A 1096 16.66 3.79 26.49
N LEU A 1097 17.87 4.15 26.93
CA LEU A 1097 18.18 4.50 28.32
C LEU A 1097 17.56 5.83 28.76
N GLN A 1098 17.53 6.83 27.88
CA GLN A 1098 16.84 8.08 28.16
C GLN A 1098 15.33 7.87 28.33
N MET A 1099 14.73 7.04 27.46
CA MET A 1099 13.29 6.75 27.53
C MET A 1099 12.94 5.92 28.78
N SER A 1100 13.78 4.97 29.19
CA SER A 1100 13.53 4.18 30.42
C SER A 1100 13.56 5.01 31.70
N LYS A 1101 14.32 6.12 31.70
CA LYS A 1101 14.35 7.09 32.81
C LYS A 1101 13.18 8.07 32.79
N LYS A 1102 12.69 8.44 31.60
CA LYS A 1102 11.66 9.46 31.42
C LYS A 1102 10.22 8.93 31.52
N PHE A 1103 10.00 7.66 31.20
CA PHE A 1103 8.69 7.02 31.21
C PHE A 1103 8.63 5.92 32.26
N ASP A 1104 7.46 5.72 32.86
CA ASP A 1104 7.24 4.70 33.88
C ASP A 1104 7.10 3.30 33.25
N LEU A 1105 8.22 2.73 32.82
CA LEU A 1105 8.28 1.38 32.26
C LEU A 1105 8.29 0.32 33.37
N SER A 1106 7.78 -0.88 33.06
CA SER A 1106 7.82 -2.01 34.00
C SER A 1106 9.27 -2.36 34.39
N GLU A 1107 9.49 -2.77 35.64
CA GLU A 1107 10.81 -3.14 36.15
C GLU A 1107 11.52 -4.20 35.30
N TYR A 1108 10.78 -5.21 34.83
CA TYR A 1108 11.30 -6.21 33.88
C TYR A 1108 11.91 -5.58 32.61
N THR A 1109 11.28 -4.52 32.07
CA THR A 1109 11.75 -3.86 30.85
C THR A 1109 13.00 -3.04 31.15
N LYS A 1110 13.05 -2.34 32.29
CA LYS A 1110 14.23 -1.58 32.74
C LYS A 1110 15.45 -2.51 32.93
N GLN A 1111 15.29 -3.59 33.69
CA GLN A 1111 16.35 -4.58 33.91
C GLN A 1111 16.85 -5.20 32.59
N LYS A 1112 15.95 -5.48 31.65
CA LYS A 1112 16.32 -6.02 30.34
C LYS A 1112 17.18 -5.04 29.54
N ILE A 1113 16.89 -3.73 29.62
CA ILE A 1113 17.68 -2.67 28.98
C ILE A 1113 19.07 -2.59 29.63
N GLU A 1114 19.15 -2.59 30.96
CA GLU A 1114 20.43 -2.56 31.70
C GLU A 1114 21.32 -3.76 31.39
N ILE A 1115 20.73 -4.97 31.28
CA ILE A 1115 21.47 -6.17 30.86
C ILE A 1115 22.04 -5.99 29.45
N VAL A 1116 21.28 -5.39 28.53
CA VAL A 1116 21.76 -5.14 27.17
C VAL A 1116 22.83 -4.07 27.15
N GLU A 1117 22.70 -2.99 27.91
CA GLU A 1117 23.73 -1.98 28.09
C GLU A 1117 25.04 -2.59 28.59
N SER A 1118 24.98 -3.38 29.67
CA SER A 1118 26.14 -4.08 30.22
C SER A 1118 26.80 -5.01 29.19
N LYS A 1119 26.00 -5.76 28.41
CA LYS A 1119 26.53 -6.62 27.32
C LYS A 1119 27.23 -5.80 26.24
N VAL A 1120 26.65 -4.67 25.83
CA VAL A 1120 27.24 -3.79 24.81
C VAL A 1120 28.54 -3.17 25.34
N GLU A 1121 28.54 -2.67 26.58
CA GLU A 1121 29.73 -2.11 27.21
C GLU A 1121 30.86 -3.14 27.30
N ASN A 1122 30.58 -4.33 27.84
CA ASN A 1122 31.57 -5.40 28.00
C ASN A 1122 32.10 -5.93 26.65
N THR A 1123 31.25 -6.03 25.63
CA THR A 1123 31.66 -6.58 24.31
C THR A 1123 32.48 -5.59 23.50
N ILE A 1124 32.12 -4.29 23.54
CA ILE A 1124 32.77 -3.27 22.70
C ILE A 1124 33.99 -2.65 23.38
N PHE A 1125 33.98 -2.51 24.71
CA PHE A 1125 34.95 -1.68 25.43
C PHE A 1125 35.94 -2.42 26.33
N ASN A 1126 36.00 -3.76 26.27
CA ASN A 1126 37.11 -4.47 26.91
C ASN A 1126 38.45 -4.04 26.29
N GLY A 1127 39.14 -3.09 26.94
CA GLY A 1127 40.51 -2.66 26.63
C GLY A 1127 40.79 -1.15 26.53
N LYS A 1128 39.81 -0.24 26.59
CA LYS A 1128 40.08 1.22 26.63
C LYS A 1128 39.73 1.80 27.99
N LYS A 1129 40.75 2.27 28.74
CA LYS A 1129 40.56 3.09 29.94
C LYS A 1129 39.56 4.21 29.63
N LYS A 1130 38.41 4.26 30.35
CA LYS A 1130 37.45 5.37 30.25
C LYS A 1130 38.19 6.66 30.59
N GLN A 1131 38.21 7.64 29.69
CA GLN A 1131 38.63 9.00 30.03
C GLN A 1131 37.57 9.56 30.98
N MET A 1132 37.95 9.75 32.25
CA MET A 1132 37.04 10.27 33.26
C MET A 1132 36.72 11.73 32.95
N SER A 1133 35.44 12.10 33.06
CA SER A 1133 35.07 13.52 33.03
C SER A 1133 35.58 14.19 34.31
N LEU A 1134 35.93 15.49 34.27
CA LEU A 1134 36.32 16.23 35.47
C LEU A 1134 35.27 16.09 36.59
N ALA A 1135 33.98 16.07 36.24
CA ALA A 1135 32.86 15.92 37.18
C ALA A 1135 32.72 14.52 37.81
N GLN A 1136 33.45 13.52 37.33
CA GLN A 1136 33.57 12.21 37.98
C GLN A 1136 34.89 12.07 38.75
N PHE A 1137 35.78 13.05 38.62
CA PHE A 1137 37.05 13.11 39.32
C PHE A 1137 36.96 13.96 40.60
N PHE A 1138 36.19 15.05 40.55
CA PHE A 1138 35.65 15.74 41.71
C PHE A 1138 34.38 15.04 42.20
#